data_AF-A0A9W3BLD3-F1
#
_entry.id   AF-A0A9W3BLD3-F1
#
_cell.length_a   1.000
_cell.length_b   1.000
_cell.length_c   1.000
_cell.angle_alpha   90.00
_cell.angle_beta   90.00
_cell.angle_gamma   90.00
#
_symmetry.space_group_name_H-M   'P 1'
#
loop_
_entity.id
_entity.type
_entity.pdbx_description
1 polymer ?
#
loop_
_entity_poly.entity_id
_entity_poly.type
_entity_poly.pdbx_seq_one_letter_code
_entity_poly.pdbx_strand_id
1 'polypeptide(L)'
;MTTRAITLLLATLAAAVPGIFSQTKCLGNLDIIFAVDGSNSMGEDNFNLQKTSLVNLVNKLAVSRDEIHVGVIPFSSSVAANQVIQLTGNKTSLLETLNKLEYPDEQTRTDLAIDEAVAMFRRYSRGGSVPKLLMIITDGASTSPSKTVTSSNIAKADNITIYALGVTKQVDVAELQNLASKPDKVLLTPDFRTLEESLLNATNKACVDLSPPPVPGCYMGYSDLWLVLDVSSVSEGMARTDYTGDFAKLKNGVGKMMEIILDPSVQNTDIHTGLVTFSDYARTLVDISTPNSAIQAQNYVNTLPNGIQQSGASLVAALRLITTRARDQNYKSYVAIVAPETTYQNDLANIQNEFNRLKALGYTIVPFVVLNNRNLNLMSLQQQASGYNYLYSITGYNELEAATKNFTRDRLCYGYVAPTPSPSGGLCDNSGHRQNGMDVVPHPSDCDKYIQCYYNNITMLDIGVVRNCPMGLHWNQPSKTCLNTTQVRCTKDRCREDCEPFKMEGACGAFWDCENGVSVPKCCPPSFAFVSGVGCQLDFRCKDMCQAEKWCGLCQKKPNWLVASGYDVQLANGVLGWLPRPCFYEDFDVVDCDCSAPRNQVCPADREYFFNDTMTAMSVMDNSRDGIRVSSVSNNGMALALNAKSVIHVDMNRMDYPGSYVIEFVYKENGALSPYSETLFSSGVSCNHVNSLLVSANDQFVFAELRSSEGRQAEVKVPTTGLSVNEFKLLTLEYNDGVLSLSVKGSKQQYIAQTSAPALACLSCGIDIGAGVIKNSFRGEVQKLAIRSCSLPKLY
;
A
#
# COMPACT_ATOMS: atom_id res chain seq x y z
N MET A 1 -65.13 -20.99 33.56
CA MET A 1 -64.89 -21.74 32.30
C MET A 1 -64.99 -20.75 31.15
N THR A 2 -64.03 -20.62 30.22
CA THR A 2 -62.69 -21.25 30.20
C THR A 2 -61.70 -20.39 29.41
N THR A 3 -60.56 -20.07 30.02
CA THR A 3 -59.43 -19.36 29.42
C THR A 3 -58.67 -20.23 28.41
N ARG A 4 -59.08 -20.23 27.13
CA ARG A 4 -58.40 -20.98 26.05
C ARG A 4 -58.24 -20.30 24.68
N ALA A 5 -58.80 -19.12 24.46
CA ALA A 5 -58.79 -18.48 23.12
C ALA A 5 -57.65 -17.46 22.88
N ILE A 6 -57.13 -16.82 23.93
CA ILE A 6 -56.20 -15.67 23.79
C ILE A 6 -54.73 -16.08 23.98
N THR A 7 -54.46 -17.18 24.69
CA THR A 7 -53.10 -17.64 25.01
C THR A 7 -52.35 -18.33 23.86
N LEU A 8 -52.91 -18.36 22.64
CA LEU A 8 -52.30 -19.05 21.49
C LEU A 8 -51.69 -18.13 20.41
N LEU A 9 -51.93 -16.81 20.47
CA LEU A 9 -51.34 -15.85 19.52
C LEU A 9 -50.06 -15.15 20.02
N LEU A 10 -49.69 -15.36 21.28
CA LEU A 10 -48.49 -14.79 21.92
C LEU A 10 -47.35 -15.81 22.11
N ALA A 11 -47.51 -17.05 21.61
CA ALA A 11 -46.55 -18.14 21.76
C ALA A 11 -45.75 -18.45 20.47
N THR A 12 -45.96 -17.70 19.38
CA THR A 12 -45.42 -18.01 18.04
C THR A 12 -44.55 -16.90 17.43
N LEU A 13 -44.34 -15.77 18.13
CA LEU A 13 -43.41 -14.69 17.71
C LEU A 13 -42.15 -14.56 18.60
N ALA A 14 -41.84 -15.59 19.40
CA ALA A 14 -40.63 -15.64 20.24
C ALA A 14 -39.56 -16.63 19.71
N ALA A 15 -39.67 -17.08 18.46
CA ALA A 15 -38.86 -18.18 17.91
C ALA A 15 -38.42 -17.97 16.45
N ALA A 16 -38.14 -16.73 16.04
CA ALA A 16 -37.67 -16.41 14.68
C ALA A 16 -36.75 -15.17 14.58
N VAL A 17 -35.95 -14.90 15.62
CA VAL A 17 -34.70 -14.13 15.44
C VAL A 17 -33.53 -15.05 15.80
N PRO A 18 -32.97 -15.79 14.83
CA PRO A 18 -31.58 -16.22 14.95
C PRO A 18 -30.76 -14.95 15.01
N GLY A 19 -30.11 -14.68 16.16
CA GLY A 19 -29.17 -13.58 16.24
C GLY A 19 -28.10 -13.77 15.16
N ILE A 20 -27.85 -12.75 14.33
CA ILE A 20 -26.99 -12.87 13.14
C ILE A 20 -25.50 -12.81 13.53
N PHE A 21 -25.11 -13.69 14.45
CA PHE A 21 -23.78 -14.29 14.45
C PHE A 21 -23.74 -15.31 13.31
N SER A 22 -23.64 -14.79 12.08
CA SER A 22 -23.32 -15.61 10.92
C SER A 22 -21.96 -16.28 11.19
N GLN A 23 -21.97 -17.59 11.47
CA GLN A 23 -20.73 -18.35 11.63
C GLN A 23 -19.93 -18.19 10.35
N THR A 24 -18.82 -17.46 10.45
CA THR A 24 -17.99 -17.09 9.31
C THR A 24 -17.15 -18.29 8.90
N LYS A 25 -17.80 -19.30 8.31
CA LYS A 25 -17.14 -20.52 7.82
C LYS A 25 -15.99 -20.10 6.91
N CYS A 26 -14.77 -20.50 7.25
CA CYS A 26 -13.60 -20.21 6.44
C CYS A 26 -13.81 -20.73 5.01
N LEU A 27 -13.99 -19.82 4.04
CA LEU A 27 -14.36 -20.16 2.66
C LEU A 27 -13.11 -20.50 1.85
N GLY A 28 -12.51 -21.65 2.13
CA GLY A 28 -11.42 -22.20 1.32
C GLY A 28 -10.46 -23.12 2.06
N ASN A 29 -9.40 -23.48 1.35
CA ASN A 29 -8.32 -24.32 1.86
C ASN A 29 -7.43 -23.49 2.79
N LEU A 30 -7.18 -23.96 4.01
CA LEU A 30 -6.38 -23.26 5.02
C LEU A 30 -5.56 -24.26 5.84
N ASP A 31 -4.28 -23.98 6.07
CA ASP A 31 -3.42 -24.77 6.95
C ASP A 31 -3.18 -23.98 8.26
N ILE A 32 -3.67 -24.50 9.40
CA ILE A 32 -3.56 -23.86 10.72
C ILE A 32 -2.63 -24.66 11.63
N ILE A 33 -1.76 -23.97 12.36
CA ILE A 33 -1.01 -24.53 13.50
C ILE A 33 -1.37 -23.75 14.76
N PHE A 34 -1.76 -24.47 15.81
CA PHE A 34 -1.91 -23.92 17.16
C PHE A 34 -0.67 -24.22 17.99
N ALA A 35 0.16 -23.20 18.25
CA ALA A 35 1.21 -23.29 19.25
C ALA A 35 0.58 -23.00 20.61
N VAL A 36 0.61 -23.99 21.51
CA VAL A 36 0.00 -23.90 22.83
C VAL A 36 1.06 -23.96 23.92
N ASP A 37 1.15 -22.88 24.68
CA ASP A 37 1.95 -22.83 25.89
C ASP A 37 1.45 -23.88 26.90
N GLY A 38 2.40 -24.44 27.65
CA GLY A 38 2.19 -25.41 28.72
C GLY A 38 3.25 -25.24 29.81
N SER A 39 3.67 -24.00 30.03
CA SER A 39 4.64 -23.60 31.04
C SER A 39 4.05 -23.50 32.45
N ASN A 40 4.93 -23.48 33.45
CA ASN A 40 4.59 -23.54 34.88
C ASN A 40 3.75 -22.35 35.39
N SER A 41 3.75 -21.20 34.70
CA SER A 41 2.87 -20.06 35.01
C SER A 41 1.39 -20.40 34.86
N MET A 42 1.09 -21.25 33.86
CA MET A 42 -0.27 -21.62 33.50
C MET A 42 -0.88 -22.61 34.49
N GLY A 43 -0.16 -23.70 34.79
CA GLY A 43 -0.65 -24.80 35.60
C GLY A 43 -1.65 -25.72 34.87
N GLU A 44 -1.75 -26.96 35.36
CA GLU A 44 -2.49 -28.05 34.71
C GLU A 44 -3.99 -27.74 34.49
N ASP A 45 -4.65 -27.05 35.43
CA ASP A 45 -6.08 -26.68 35.30
C ASP A 45 -6.34 -25.77 34.09
N ASN A 46 -5.49 -24.75 33.89
CA ASN A 46 -5.62 -23.81 32.79
C ASN A 46 -5.22 -24.45 31.45
N PHE A 47 -4.18 -25.30 31.44
CA PHE A 47 -3.81 -26.09 30.27
C PHE A 47 -4.95 -27.03 29.84
N ASN A 48 -5.67 -27.64 30.79
CA ASN A 48 -6.88 -28.41 30.50
C ASN A 48 -8.02 -27.54 29.93
N LEU A 49 -8.25 -26.33 30.45
CA LEU A 49 -9.22 -25.38 29.86
C LEU A 49 -8.85 -24.97 28.42
N GLN A 50 -7.57 -24.77 28.14
CA GLN A 50 -7.05 -24.49 26.79
C GLN A 50 -7.21 -25.68 25.84
N LYS A 51 -6.92 -26.90 26.31
CA LYS A 51 -7.16 -28.16 25.58
C LYS A 51 -8.65 -28.32 25.24
N THR A 52 -9.56 -28.09 26.18
CA THR A 52 -11.01 -28.09 25.94
C THR A 52 -11.42 -26.99 24.94
N SER A 53 -10.88 -25.78 25.07
CA SER A 53 -11.15 -24.67 24.15
C SER A 53 -10.73 -24.98 22.71
N LEU A 54 -9.57 -25.61 22.51
CA LEU A 54 -9.13 -26.10 21.19
C LEU A 54 -9.99 -27.24 20.65
N VAL A 55 -10.39 -28.21 21.48
CA VAL A 55 -11.31 -29.29 21.09
C VAL A 55 -12.65 -28.71 20.63
N ASN A 56 -13.19 -27.71 21.34
CA ASN A 56 -14.43 -27.04 20.97
C ASN A 56 -14.31 -26.19 19.70
N LEU A 57 -13.16 -25.54 19.48
CA LEU A 57 -12.86 -24.84 18.22
C LEU A 57 -12.75 -25.83 17.04
N VAL A 58 -11.94 -26.89 17.16
CA VAL A 58 -11.77 -27.90 16.11
C VAL A 58 -13.09 -28.60 15.77
N ASN A 59 -13.98 -28.78 16.75
CA ASN A 59 -15.34 -29.26 16.51
C ASN A 59 -16.17 -28.30 15.64
N LYS A 60 -15.98 -26.98 15.74
CA LYS A 60 -16.62 -25.97 14.87
C LYS A 60 -15.94 -25.84 13.49
N LEU A 61 -14.65 -26.15 13.37
CA LEU A 61 -13.89 -26.03 12.12
C LEU A 61 -14.20 -27.14 11.09
N ALA A 62 -14.16 -26.77 9.82
CA ALA A 62 -14.29 -27.66 8.67
C ALA A 62 -12.98 -28.41 8.37
N VAL A 63 -12.52 -29.20 9.35
CA VAL A 63 -11.30 -30.02 9.21
C VAL A 63 -11.58 -31.22 8.31
N SER A 64 -11.00 -31.21 7.12
CA SER A 64 -11.16 -32.24 6.08
C SER A 64 -9.90 -32.33 5.22
N ARG A 65 -9.79 -33.33 4.35
CA ARG A 65 -8.61 -33.45 3.45
C ARG A 65 -8.47 -32.28 2.50
N ASP A 66 -9.60 -31.66 2.12
CA ASP A 66 -9.67 -30.68 1.05
C ASP A 66 -9.85 -29.24 1.60
N GLU A 67 -10.56 -29.04 2.71
CA GLU A 67 -10.77 -27.72 3.34
C GLU A 67 -9.64 -27.38 4.34
N ILE A 68 -9.86 -27.49 5.65
CA ILE A 68 -8.91 -27.05 6.69
C ILE A 68 -8.02 -28.20 7.17
N HIS A 69 -6.71 -27.98 7.22
CA HIS A 69 -5.77 -28.85 7.93
C HIS A 69 -5.35 -28.18 9.24
N VAL A 70 -5.21 -28.96 10.31
CA VAL A 70 -4.82 -28.46 11.64
C VAL A 70 -3.65 -29.26 12.20
N GLY A 71 -2.64 -28.55 12.70
CA GLY A 71 -1.57 -29.06 13.54
C GLY A 71 -1.56 -28.38 14.91
N VAL A 72 -0.91 -28.99 15.89
CA VAL A 72 -0.85 -28.50 17.28
C VAL A 72 0.54 -28.75 17.85
N ILE A 73 1.15 -27.71 18.43
CA ILE A 73 2.50 -27.74 18.99
C ILE A 73 2.41 -27.29 20.46
N PRO A 74 2.32 -28.24 21.42
CA PRO A 74 2.51 -27.91 22.82
C PRO A 74 3.97 -27.57 23.08
N PHE A 75 4.22 -26.48 23.81
CA PHE A 75 5.56 -26.01 24.13
C PHE A 75 5.70 -25.58 25.59
N SER A 76 6.84 -25.91 26.19
CA SER A 76 7.30 -25.33 27.45
C SER A 76 8.76 -24.91 27.32
N SER A 77 9.70 -25.53 28.04
CA SER A 77 11.15 -25.36 27.82
C SER A 77 11.63 -25.93 26.48
N SER A 78 10.85 -26.85 25.94
CA SER A 78 11.07 -27.57 24.70
C SER A 78 9.74 -27.85 23.99
N VAL A 79 9.83 -28.36 22.77
CA VAL A 79 8.69 -28.93 22.05
C VAL A 79 8.80 -30.45 22.12
N ALA A 80 7.92 -31.08 22.89
CA ALA A 80 7.94 -32.53 23.08
C ALA A 80 7.42 -33.24 21.82
N ALA A 81 8.34 -33.80 21.01
CA ALA A 81 8.03 -34.33 19.67
C ALA A 81 6.98 -35.47 19.65
N ASN A 82 6.75 -36.16 20.78
CA ASN A 82 5.69 -37.15 20.97
C ASN A 82 4.30 -36.54 21.24
N GLN A 83 4.23 -35.27 21.62
CA GLN A 83 3.02 -34.49 21.87
C GLN A 83 2.66 -33.56 20.69
N VAL A 84 3.54 -33.41 19.69
CA VAL A 84 3.27 -32.62 18.47
C VAL A 84 2.29 -33.33 17.55
N ILE A 85 1.16 -32.66 17.27
CA ILE A 85 0.17 -33.12 16.29
C ILE A 85 0.51 -32.47 14.95
N GLN A 86 0.98 -33.29 13.99
CA GLN A 86 1.31 -32.84 12.64
C GLN A 86 0.05 -32.38 11.88
N LEU A 87 0.21 -31.42 10.95
CA LEU A 87 -0.85 -30.90 10.08
C LEU A 87 -1.70 -32.03 9.48
N THR A 88 -2.99 -32.06 9.80
CA THR A 88 -3.89 -33.13 9.34
C THR A 88 -5.30 -32.63 9.00
N GLY A 89 -5.86 -33.17 7.93
CA GLY A 89 -7.28 -33.07 7.57
C GLY A 89 -8.16 -34.17 8.18
N ASN A 90 -7.63 -35.03 9.06
CA ASN A 90 -8.39 -36.09 9.73
C ASN A 90 -8.92 -35.61 11.10
N LYS A 91 -10.11 -35.00 11.10
CA LYS A 91 -10.76 -34.44 12.30
C LYS A 91 -10.88 -35.44 13.45
N THR A 92 -11.19 -36.70 13.19
CA THR A 92 -11.34 -37.73 14.25
C THR A 92 -10.00 -38.01 14.93
N SER A 93 -8.96 -38.30 14.15
CA SER A 93 -7.62 -38.59 14.69
C SER A 93 -7.00 -37.37 15.39
N LEU A 94 -7.26 -36.16 14.88
CA LEU A 94 -6.90 -34.89 15.51
C LEU A 94 -7.55 -34.75 16.89
N LEU A 95 -8.87 -34.93 17.00
CA LEU A 95 -9.61 -34.85 18.26
C LEU A 95 -9.19 -35.94 19.26
N GLU A 96 -8.98 -37.18 18.80
CA GLU A 96 -8.48 -38.27 19.63
C GLU A 96 -7.08 -38.02 20.19
N THR A 97 -6.24 -37.24 19.50
CA THR A 97 -4.87 -36.91 19.93
C THR A 97 -4.87 -35.65 20.80
N LEU A 98 -5.65 -34.62 20.45
CA LEU A 98 -5.87 -33.42 21.25
C LEU A 98 -6.31 -33.73 22.69
N ASN A 99 -7.26 -34.66 22.87
CA ASN A 99 -7.73 -35.04 24.19
C ASN A 99 -6.66 -35.75 25.06
N LYS A 100 -5.61 -36.30 24.43
CA LYS A 100 -4.50 -37.01 25.09
C LYS A 100 -3.29 -36.11 25.36
N LEU A 101 -3.34 -34.81 25.05
CA LEU A 101 -2.23 -33.91 25.33
C LEU A 101 -1.98 -33.79 26.85
N GLU A 102 -0.74 -34.11 27.23
CA GLU A 102 -0.22 -34.06 28.60
C GLU A 102 0.34 -32.66 28.91
N TYR A 103 0.27 -32.24 30.18
CA TYR A 103 0.76 -30.94 30.63
C TYR A 103 2.30 -30.95 30.77
N PRO A 104 3.07 -30.09 30.06
CA PRO A 104 4.54 -30.18 30.02
C PRO A 104 5.32 -29.56 31.20
N ASP A 105 4.74 -28.64 31.96
CA ASP A 105 5.23 -28.05 33.23
C ASP A 105 6.68 -27.52 33.31
N GLU A 106 7.15 -26.71 32.34
CA GLU A 106 8.47 -26.05 32.45
C GLU A 106 8.46 -24.55 32.05
N GLN A 107 9.49 -24.05 31.36
CA GLN A 107 9.66 -22.64 30.94
C GLN A 107 8.77 -22.25 29.76
N THR A 108 8.87 -21.01 29.27
CA THR A 108 8.11 -20.49 28.11
C THR A 108 9.04 -20.22 26.92
N ARG A 109 9.32 -21.22 26.07
CA ARG A 109 10.23 -21.13 24.90
C ARG A 109 9.47 -21.03 23.58
N THR A 110 8.74 -19.93 23.45
CA THR A 110 7.95 -19.53 22.27
C THR A 110 8.76 -19.57 20.96
N ASP A 111 10.07 -19.29 21.00
CA ASP A 111 10.98 -19.41 19.86
C ASP A 111 11.01 -20.82 19.25
N LEU A 112 11.06 -21.86 20.09
CA LEU A 112 11.08 -23.25 19.64
C LEU A 112 9.73 -23.69 19.01
N ALA A 113 8.63 -23.15 19.52
CA ALA A 113 7.29 -23.41 18.97
C ALA A 113 7.11 -22.81 17.57
N ILE A 114 7.68 -21.62 17.33
CA ILE A 114 7.69 -20.98 16.01
C ILE A 114 8.60 -21.76 15.05
N ASP A 115 9.79 -22.18 15.49
CA ASP A 115 10.74 -22.92 14.66
C ASP A 115 10.15 -24.28 14.20
N GLU A 116 9.50 -25.03 15.10
CA GLU A 116 8.80 -26.28 14.70
C GLU A 116 7.54 -25.99 13.87
N ALA A 117 6.81 -24.88 14.09
CA ALA A 117 5.71 -24.49 13.21
C ALA A 117 6.19 -24.20 11.78
N VAL A 118 7.31 -23.49 11.63
CA VAL A 118 7.96 -23.25 10.33
C VAL A 118 8.40 -24.58 9.71
N ALA A 119 9.01 -25.49 10.48
CA ALA A 119 9.40 -26.81 9.99
C ALA A 119 8.19 -27.66 9.54
N MET A 120 7.10 -27.63 10.31
CA MET A 120 5.86 -28.34 10.00
C MET A 120 5.17 -27.77 8.75
N PHE A 121 5.06 -26.44 8.63
CA PHE A 121 4.55 -25.80 7.42
C PHE A 121 5.42 -26.10 6.18
N ARG A 122 6.74 -26.15 6.31
CA ARG A 122 7.66 -26.49 5.21
C ARG A 122 7.58 -27.97 4.78
N ARG A 123 7.17 -28.88 5.66
CA ARG A 123 7.12 -30.34 5.42
C ARG A 123 5.74 -30.86 5.02
N TYR A 124 4.67 -30.32 5.60
CA TYR A 124 3.33 -30.92 5.58
C TYR A 124 2.21 -29.98 5.08
N SER A 125 2.51 -28.68 4.86
CA SER A 125 1.56 -27.80 4.16
C SER A 125 1.33 -28.29 2.73
N ARG A 126 0.12 -28.10 2.22
CA ARG A 126 -0.28 -28.53 0.87
C ARG A 126 0.42 -27.75 -0.26
N GLY A 127 1.11 -26.66 0.06
CA GLY A 127 1.82 -25.83 -0.91
C GLY A 127 0.90 -24.97 -1.77
N GLY A 128 1.47 -24.32 -2.78
CA GLY A 128 0.75 -23.36 -3.63
C GLY A 128 0.18 -22.19 -2.82
N SER A 129 -1.02 -21.73 -3.20
CA SER A 129 -1.68 -20.55 -2.62
C SER A 129 -2.49 -20.82 -1.35
N VAL A 130 -2.27 -21.95 -0.66
CA VAL A 130 -2.95 -22.25 0.62
C VAL A 130 -2.38 -21.34 1.72
N PRO A 131 -3.20 -20.50 2.40
CA PRO A 131 -2.70 -19.64 3.46
C PRO A 131 -2.23 -20.46 4.67
N LYS A 132 -1.20 -19.94 5.35
CA LYS A 132 -0.59 -20.55 6.54
C LYS A 132 -0.84 -19.67 7.76
N LEU A 133 -1.48 -20.24 8.78
CA LEU A 133 -1.92 -19.51 9.98
C LEU A 133 -1.28 -20.13 11.23
N LEU A 134 -0.38 -19.40 11.88
CA LEU A 134 0.13 -19.74 13.21
C LEU A 134 -0.63 -18.95 14.27
N MET A 135 -1.45 -19.64 15.07
CA MET A 135 -2.04 -19.07 16.29
C MET A 135 -1.21 -19.50 17.50
N ILE A 136 -0.63 -18.53 18.19
CA ILE A 136 0.18 -18.75 19.40
C ILE A 136 -0.65 -18.32 20.60
N ILE A 137 -0.79 -19.21 21.59
CA ILE A 137 -1.53 -18.96 22.83
C ILE A 137 -0.55 -19.08 24.01
N THR A 138 -0.42 -18.05 24.83
CA THR A 138 0.52 -17.97 25.96
C THR A 138 0.00 -17.06 27.07
N ASP A 139 0.39 -17.29 28.33
CA ASP A 139 0.06 -16.45 29.48
C ASP A 139 1.24 -15.65 30.06
N GLY A 140 2.45 -15.88 29.53
CA GLY A 140 3.69 -15.29 30.01
C GLY A 140 4.54 -14.63 28.92
N ALA A 141 5.65 -14.02 29.34
CA ALA A 141 6.71 -13.55 28.45
C ALA A 141 7.67 -14.71 28.14
N SER A 142 8.30 -14.70 26.96
CA SER A 142 9.24 -15.77 26.61
C SER A 142 10.53 -15.69 27.43
N THR A 143 11.08 -16.86 27.76
CA THR A 143 12.43 -16.98 28.34
C THR A 143 13.55 -16.79 27.31
N SER A 144 13.25 -16.43 26.05
CA SER A 144 14.25 -16.02 25.04
C SER A 144 13.72 -15.00 24.02
N PRO A 145 13.28 -13.78 24.41
CA PRO A 145 12.57 -12.86 23.52
C PRO A 145 13.31 -12.46 22.25
N SER A 146 14.65 -12.33 22.30
CA SER A 146 15.45 -12.04 21.09
C SER A 146 15.42 -13.15 20.04
N LYS A 147 15.30 -14.42 20.49
CA LYS A 147 15.06 -15.55 19.59
C LYS A 147 13.63 -15.58 19.11
N THR A 148 12.66 -15.32 19.99
CA THR A 148 11.23 -15.23 19.63
C THR A 148 11.00 -14.21 18.50
N VAL A 149 11.62 -13.03 18.58
CA VAL A 149 11.61 -12.04 17.49
C VAL A 149 12.25 -12.60 16.21
N THR A 150 13.43 -13.24 16.31
CA THR A 150 14.16 -13.83 15.17
C THR A 150 13.32 -14.91 14.46
N SER A 151 12.80 -15.89 15.18
CA SER A 151 11.94 -16.95 14.66
C SER A 151 10.63 -16.40 14.10
N SER A 152 10.03 -15.40 14.75
CA SER A 152 8.81 -14.74 14.21
C SER A 152 9.08 -14.05 12.87
N ASN A 153 10.26 -13.44 12.68
CA ASN A 153 10.65 -12.81 11.43
C ASN A 153 10.92 -13.84 10.32
N ILE A 154 11.50 -14.99 10.66
CA ILE A 154 11.65 -16.12 9.73
C ILE A 154 10.27 -16.64 9.29
N ALA A 155 9.34 -16.85 10.23
CA ALA A 155 7.99 -17.29 9.92
C ALA A 155 7.21 -16.27 9.04
N LYS A 156 7.32 -14.98 9.34
CA LYS A 156 6.75 -13.89 8.52
C LYS A 156 7.32 -13.89 7.10
N ALA A 157 8.63 -14.12 6.94
CA ALA A 157 9.29 -14.23 5.63
C ALA A 157 8.85 -15.49 4.83
N ASP A 158 8.52 -16.59 5.51
CA ASP A 158 7.94 -17.82 4.94
C ASP A 158 6.45 -17.71 4.53
N ASN A 159 5.91 -16.48 4.56
CA ASN A 159 4.51 -16.12 4.34
C ASN A 159 3.54 -16.83 5.31
N ILE A 160 3.96 -17.01 6.57
CA ILE A 160 3.09 -17.48 7.67
C ILE A 160 2.54 -16.25 8.40
N THR A 161 1.21 -16.17 8.50
CA THR A 161 0.55 -15.16 9.35
C THR A 161 0.53 -15.64 10.80
N ILE A 162 1.02 -14.79 11.70
CA ILE A 162 1.08 -15.04 13.14
C ILE A 162 0.02 -14.19 13.84
N TYR A 163 -0.83 -14.85 14.63
CA TYR A 163 -1.68 -14.25 15.66
C TYR A 163 -1.14 -14.62 17.04
N ALA A 164 -1.17 -13.65 17.95
CA ALA A 164 -0.70 -13.80 19.32
C ALA A 164 -1.87 -13.60 20.30
N LEU A 165 -2.33 -14.69 20.93
CA LEU A 165 -3.38 -14.71 21.93
C LEU A 165 -2.74 -14.69 23.31
N GLY A 166 -2.67 -13.52 23.92
CA GLY A 166 -2.22 -13.34 25.30
C GLY A 166 -3.35 -13.65 26.28
N VAL A 167 -3.11 -14.57 27.21
CA VAL A 167 -4.05 -14.93 28.28
C VAL A 167 -3.64 -14.21 29.57
N THR A 168 -4.63 -13.75 30.33
CA THR A 168 -4.47 -12.88 31.51
C THR A 168 -4.05 -11.43 31.19
N LYS A 169 -3.96 -10.61 32.24
CA LYS A 169 -3.50 -9.20 32.18
C LYS A 169 -2.00 -9.04 32.44
N GLN A 170 -1.23 -10.13 32.56
CA GLN A 170 0.19 -10.09 32.93
C GLN A 170 1.16 -10.35 31.76
N VAL A 171 0.64 -10.72 30.58
CA VAL A 171 1.44 -10.87 29.35
C VAL A 171 2.13 -9.57 28.92
N ASP A 172 3.35 -9.69 28.40
CA ASP A 172 4.04 -8.57 27.75
C ASP A 172 3.42 -8.29 26.37
N VAL A 173 2.54 -7.29 26.32
CA VAL A 173 1.87 -6.85 25.09
C VAL A 173 2.87 -6.38 24.03
N ALA A 174 4.03 -5.84 24.42
CA ALA A 174 5.06 -5.43 23.47
C ALA A 174 5.79 -6.66 22.89
N GLU A 175 6.04 -7.72 23.67
CA GLU A 175 6.52 -8.99 23.10
C GLU A 175 5.50 -9.57 22.12
N LEU A 176 4.21 -9.63 22.49
CA LEU A 176 3.15 -10.15 21.62
C LEU A 176 3.00 -9.33 20.32
N GLN A 177 3.19 -8.01 20.37
CA GLN A 177 3.21 -7.14 19.18
C GLN A 177 4.42 -7.37 18.27
N ASN A 178 5.60 -7.64 18.84
CA ASN A 178 6.79 -8.01 18.07
C ASN A 178 6.66 -9.43 17.48
N LEU A 179 5.96 -10.33 18.16
CA LEU A 179 5.68 -11.70 17.74
C LEU A 179 4.68 -11.76 16.57
N ALA A 180 3.55 -11.08 16.69
CA ALA A 180 2.49 -11.09 15.68
C ALA A 180 2.93 -10.51 14.32
N SER A 181 2.20 -10.83 13.24
CA SER A 181 2.48 -10.26 11.90
C SER A 181 2.05 -8.79 11.77
N LYS A 182 1.14 -8.31 12.63
CA LYS A 182 0.68 -6.91 12.73
C LYS A 182 0.13 -6.66 14.15
N PRO A 183 0.07 -5.40 14.63
CA PRO A 183 -0.52 -5.07 15.93
C PRO A 183 -1.99 -5.50 16.09
N ASP A 184 -2.79 -5.47 15.02
CA ASP A 184 -4.21 -5.90 15.02
C ASP A 184 -4.41 -7.42 15.09
N LYS A 185 -3.30 -8.19 15.10
CA LYS A 185 -3.27 -9.65 15.26
C LYS A 185 -2.81 -10.08 16.66
N VAL A 186 -2.65 -9.13 17.58
CA VAL A 186 -2.56 -9.38 19.03
C VAL A 186 -3.96 -9.33 19.61
N LEU A 187 -4.33 -10.37 20.36
CA LEU A 187 -5.62 -10.49 21.03
C LEU A 187 -5.37 -10.83 22.50
N LEU A 188 -6.07 -10.14 23.40
CA LEU A 188 -5.91 -10.32 24.85
C LEU A 188 -7.21 -10.87 25.45
N THR A 189 -7.13 -11.95 26.20
CA THR A 189 -8.27 -12.56 26.89
C THR A 189 -8.06 -12.56 28.41
N PRO A 190 -9.06 -12.15 29.23
CA PRO A 190 -8.84 -11.89 30.64
C PRO A 190 -8.49 -13.14 31.47
N ASP A 191 -8.96 -14.33 31.07
CA ASP A 191 -8.62 -15.61 31.67
C ASP A 191 -8.90 -16.80 30.71
N PHE A 192 -8.56 -18.02 31.13
CA PHE A 192 -8.69 -19.24 30.34
C PHE A 192 -10.14 -19.70 30.10
N ARG A 193 -11.14 -19.15 30.80
CA ARG A 193 -12.56 -19.49 30.60
C ARG A 193 -13.16 -18.73 29.41
N THR A 194 -12.67 -17.52 29.15
CA THR A 194 -13.03 -16.73 27.95
C THR A 194 -12.20 -17.08 26.71
N LEU A 195 -11.26 -18.03 26.83
CA LEU A 195 -10.35 -18.41 25.76
C LEU A 195 -11.06 -19.06 24.56
N GLU A 196 -12.15 -19.84 24.75
CA GLU A 196 -12.89 -20.44 23.62
C GLU A 196 -13.52 -19.38 22.72
N GLU A 197 -14.17 -18.36 23.28
CA GLU A 197 -14.75 -17.25 22.52
C GLU A 197 -13.66 -16.42 21.84
N SER A 198 -12.55 -16.19 22.55
CA SER A 198 -11.40 -15.44 22.04
C SER A 198 -10.73 -16.17 20.87
N LEU A 199 -10.59 -17.49 20.96
CA LEU A 199 -10.09 -18.36 19.88
C LEU A 199 -11.03 -18.40 18.68
N LEU A 200 -12.35 -18.48 18.90
CA LEU A 200 -13.33 -18.44 17.83
C LEU A 200 -13.28 -17.10 17.08
N ASN A 201 -13.23 -15.99 17.81
CA ASN A 201 -13.10 -14.65 17.24
C ASN A 201 -11.76 -14.45 16.51
N ALA A 202 -10.65 -14.93 17.09
CA ALA A 202 -9.34 -14.94 16.45
C ALA A 202 -9.35 -15.72 15.13
N THR A 203 -9.95 -16.91 15.13
CA THR A 203 -10.01 -17.78 13.95
C THR A 203 -10.93 -17.19 12.87
N ASN A 204 -12.07 -16.61 13.26
CA ASN A 204 -12.97 -15.94 12.32
C ASN A 204 -12.30 -14.71 11.67
N LYS A 205 -11.64 -13.83 12.47
CA LYS A 205 -10.85 -12.71 11.94
C LYS A 205 -9.71 -13.20 11.05
N ALA A 206 -8.98 -14.23 11.46
CA ALA A 206 -7.91 -14.81 10.66
C ALA A 206 -8.41 -15.40 9.33
N CYS A 207 -9.57 -16.06 9.32
CA CYS A 207 -10.17 -16.56 8.08
C CYS A 207 -10.64 -15.43 7.15
N VAL A 208 -11.14 -14.30 7.67
CA VAL A 208 -11.43 -13.12 6.84
C VAL A 208 -10.14 -12.46 6.32
N ASP A 209 -9.14 -12.27 7.19
CA ASP A 209 -7.85 -11.65 6.85
C ASP A 209 -6.95 -12.51 5.94
N LEU A 210 -7.27 -13.79 5.75
CA LEU A 210 -6.54 -14.75 4.91
C LEU A 210 -7.34 -15.27 3.71
N SER A 211 -8.66 -15.08 3.67
CA SER A 211 -9.41 -15.25 2.44
C SER A 211 -8.95 -14.22 1.40
N PRO A 212 -8.76 -14.60 0.12
CA PRO A 212 -8.63 -13.59 -0.93
C PRO A 212 -9.92 -12.74 -0.93
N PRO A 213 -9.83 -11.41 -1.02
CA PRO A 213 -10.98 -10.53 -0.76
C PRO A 213 -12.12 -10.84 -1.74
N PRO A 214 -13.37 -11.07 -1.25
CA PRO A 214 -14.54 -11.11 -2.12
C PRO A 214 -14.67 -9.73 -2.77
N VAL A 215 -14.79 -9.69 -4.10
CA VAL A 215 -14.45 -8.50 -4.89
C VAL A 215 -15.40 -7.32 -4.61
N PRO A 216 -15.00 -6.31 -3.80
CA PRO A 216 -15.92 -5.26 -3.39
C PRO A 216 -15.91 -4.15 -4.44
N GLY A 217 -17.02 -4.00 -5.17
CA GLY A 217 -17.17 -2.92 -6.16
C GLY A 217 -16.81 -3.29 -7.60
N CYS A 218 -16.64 -4.57 -7.94
CA CYS A 218 -16.64 -4.95 -9.35
C CYS A 218 -18.03 -4.78 -9.97
N TYR A 219 -18.19 -3.75 -10.79
CA TYR A 219 -19.30 -3.57 -11.71
C TYR A 219 -18.84 -4.05 -13.10
N MET A 220 -19.34 -5.16 -13.67
CA MET A 220 -18.96 -5.56 -15.05
C MET A 220 -19.87 -4.93 -16.13
N GLY A 221 -20.90 -4.19 -15.72
CA GLY A 221 -21.72 -3.39 -16.62
C GLY A 221 -22.45 -4.22 -17.67
N TYR A 222 -22.00 -4.08 -18.92
CA TYR A 222 -22.48 -4.81 -20.09
C TYR A 222 -21.33 -5.67 -20.63
N SER A 223 -21.49 -6.99 -20.68
CA SER A 223 -20.42 -7.93 -21.05
C SER A 223 -20.90 -9.05 -21.98
N ASP A 224 -20.07 -9.37 -22.97
CA ASP A 224 -20.22 -10.49 -23.91
C ASP A 224 -19.03 -11.44 -23.73
N LEU A 225 -19.27 -12.71 -23.40
CA LEU A 225 -18.21 -13.69 -23.22
C LEU A 225 -18.46 -14.96 -24.03
N TRP A 226 -17.58 -15.30 -24.96
CA TRP A 226 -17.51 -16.66 -25.50
C TRP A 226 -16.52 -17.50 -24.69
N LEU A 227 -16.99 -18.59 -24.10
CA LEU A 227 -16.15 -19.66 -23.58
C LEU A 227 -15.91 -20.70 -24.68
N VAL A 228 -14.64 -20.95 -25.01
CA VAL A 228 -14.21 -21.95 -25.99
C VAL A 228 -13.35 -23.00 -25.28
N LEU A 229 -13.89 -24.20 -25.10
CA LEU A 229 -13.31 -25.23 -24.23
C LEU A 229 -12.79 -26.44 -25.04
N ASP A 230 -11.54 -26.82 -24.82
CA ASP A 230 -11.02 -28.13 -25.20
C ASP A 230 -11.63 -29.17 -24.24
N VAL A 231 -12.49 -30.04 -24.76
CA VAL A 231 -13.15 -31.11 -23.97
C VAL A 231 -12.61 -32.50 -24.34
N SER A 232 -11.44 -32.56 -24.98
CA SER A 232 -10.82 -33.82 -25.36
C SER A 232 -10.32 -34.61 -24.13
N SER A 233 -10.46 -35.93 -24.20
CA SER A 233 -9.98 -36.88 -23.19
C SER A 233 -9.01 -37.88 -23.82
N VAL A 234 -7.99 -38.31 -23.09
CA VAL A 234 -7.29 -39.56 -23.42
C VAL A 234 -8.13 -40.76 -23.00
N SER A 235 -8.29 -41.70 -23.93
CA SER A 235 -8.86 -43.02 -23.63
C SER A 235 -7.91 -43.83 -22.74
N GLU A 236 -8.46 -44.58 -21.78
CA GLU A 236 -7.70 -45.53 -20.95
C GLU A 236 -6.94 -46.52 -21.85
N GLY A 237 -5.60 -46.52 -21.75
CA GLY A 237 -4.72 -47.43 -22.51
C GLY A 237 -3.53 -46.76 -23.20
N MET A 238 -3.55 -45.45 -23.44
CA MET A 238 -2.36 -44.71 -23.91
C MET A 238 -1.44 -44.25 -22.76
N ALA A 239 -0.17 -43.98 -23.09
CA ALA A 239 0.89 -43.75 -22.12
C ALA A 239 0.60 -42.54 -21.19
N ARG A 240 0.83 -42.73 -19.89
CA ARG A 240 0.30 -41.88 -18.82
C ARG A 240 1.16 -40.64 -18.53
N THR A 241 1.49 -39.87 -19.57
CA THR A 241 2.44 -38.73 -19.50
C THR A 241 1.90 -37.38 -19.97
N ASP A 242 0.74 -37.33 -20.63
CA ASP A 242 0.12 -36.06 -21.07
C ASP A 242 -1.11 -35.71 -20.21
N TYR A 243 -1.29 -34.43 -19.90
CA TYR A 243 -2.27 -33.91 -18.93
C TYR A 243 -3.74 -33.88 -19.43
N THR A 244 -4.05 -34.56 -20.53
CA THR A 244 -5.40 -34.63 -21.14
C THR A 244 -6.37 -35.61 -20.44
N GLY A 245 -6.03 -36.09 -19.24
CA GLY A 245 -6.87 -37.01 -18.45
C GLY A 245 -7.80 -36.34 -17.42
N ASP A 246 -7.64 -35.04 -17.16
CA ASP A 246 -8.23 -34.35 -15.99
C ASP A 246 -9.56 -33.62 -16.28
N PHE A 247 -10.43 -34.24 -17.07
CA PHE A 247 -11.75 -33.69 -17.45
C PHE A 247 -12.60 -33.24 -16.23
N ALA A 248 -12.51 -33.97 -15.12
CA ALA A 248 -13.19 -33.59 -13.87
C ALA A 248 -12.66 -32.26 -13.28
N LYS A 249 -11.36 -31.97 -13.42
CA LYS A 249 -10.76 -30.70 -12.98
C LYS A 249 -11.04 -29.57 -13.95
N LEU A 250 -11.05 -29.82 -15.26
CA LEU A 250 -11.55 -28.87 -16.27
C LEU A 250 -12.99 -28.44 -15.92
N LYS A 251 -13.88 -29.42 -15.72
CA LYS A 251 -15.28 -29.18 -15.35
C LYS A 251 -15.44 -28.40 -14.04
N ASN A 252 -14.65 -28.72 -13.02
CA ASN A 252 -14.62 -27.98 -11.76
C ASN A 252 -14.13 -26.53 -11.95
N GLY A 253 -12.99 -26.34 -12.62
CA GLY A 253 -12.40 -25.03 -12.87
C GLY A 253 -13.27 -24.11 -13.73
N VAL A 254 -13.93 -24.64 -14.76
CA VAL A 254 -14.88 -23.88 -15.60
C VAL A 254 -16.22 -23.66 -14.87
N GLY A 255 -16.65 -24.59 -14.01
CA GLY A 255 -17.81 -24.40 -13.12
C GLY A 255 -17.61 -23.20 -12.22
N LYS A 256 -16.45 -23.17 -11.52
CA LYS A 256 -15.99 -22.03 -10.72
C LYS A 256 -15.79 -20.75 -11.52
N MET A 257 -15.31 -20.85 -12.77
CA MET A 257 -15.18 -19.70 -13.66
C MET A 257 -16.55 -19.03 -13.88
N MET A 258 -17.58 -19.82 -14.16
CA MET A 258 -18.95 -19.31 -14.33
C MET A 258 -19.55 -18.81 -13.01
N GLU A 259 -19.27 -19.48 -11.87
CA GLU A 259 -19.71 -19.01 -10.55
C GLU A 259 -19.18 -17.61 -10.22
N ILE A 260 -17.88 -17.34 -10.47
CA ILE A 260 -17.26 -16.02 -10.29
C ILE A 260 -17.90 -14.95 -11.20
N ILE A 261 -18.32 -15.34 -12.40
CA ILE A 261 -18.87 -14.45 -13.42
C ILE A 261 -20.36 -14.13 -13.15
N LEU A 262 -21.08 -15.02 -12.46
CA LEU A 262 -22.49 -14.92 -12.09
C LEU A 262 -22.73 -14.53 -10.62
N ASP A 263 -21.68 -14.30 -9.83
CA ASP A 263 -21.77 -13.97 -8.40
C ASP A 263 -22.58 -12.67 -8.17
N PRO A 264 -23.65 -12.67 -7.35
CA PRO A 264 -24.48 -11.48 -7.12
C PRO A 264 -23.77 -10.29 -6.45
N SER A 265 -22.57 -10.48 -5.87
CA SER A 265 -21.74 -9.38 -5.37
C SER A 265 -21.04 -8.60 -6.50
N VAL A 266 -20.92 -9.23 -7.67
CA VAL A 266 -20.44 -8.61 -8.90
C VAL A 266 -21.63 -7.89 -9.55
N GLN A 267 -21.59 -6.56 -9.57
CA GLN A 267 -22.69 -5.72 -10.03
C GLN A 267 -22.80 -5.77 -11.56
N ASN A 268 -23.64 -6.67 -12.06
CA ASN A 268 -23.86 -6.91 -13.49
C ASN A 268 -25.21 -6.33 -13.92
N THR A 269 -25.21 -5.41 -14.89
CA THR A 269 -26.46 -4.89 -15.50
C THR A 269 -26.94 -5.76 -16.66
N ASP A 270 -26.03 -6.33 -17.46
CA ASP A 270 -26.37 -7.27 -18.52
C ASP A 270 -25.16 -8.16 -18.88
N ILE A 271 -25.37 -9.47 -18.97
CA ILE A 271 -24.30 -10.43 -19.30
C ILE A 271 -24.80 -11.58 -20.14
N HIS A 272 -24.05 -11.86 -21.21
CA HIS A 272 -24.34 -12.95 -22.13
C HIS A 272 -23.11 -13.84 -22.29
N THR A 273 -23.30 -15.16 -22.16
CA THR A 273 -22.22 -16.14 -22.33
C THR A 273 -22.55 -17.11 -23.45
N GLY A 274 -21.79 -17.07 -24.54
CA GLY A 274 -21.78 -18.13 -25.54
C GLY A 274 -20.83 -19.26 -25.10
N LEU A 275 -21.19 -20.51 -25.40
CA LEU A 275 -20.40 -21.69 -25.02
C LEU A 275 -20.14 -22.56 -26.24
N VAL A 276 -18.86 -22.76 -26.57
CA VAL A 276 -18.37 -23.64 -27.63
C VAL A 276 -17.43 -24.67 -27.03
N THR A 277 -17.55 -25.92 -27.47
CA THR A 277 -16.68 -27.04 -27.04
C THR A 277 -16.09 -27.75 -28.26
N PHE A 278 -14.87 -28.28 -28.15
CA PHE A 278 -14.24 -29.07 -29.22
C PHE A 278 -13.44 -30.29 -28.75
N SER A 279 -13.43 -31.33 -29.58
CA SER A 279 -12.72 -32.61 -29.37
C SER A 279 -12.40 -33.29 -30.71
N ASP A 280 -13.31 -34.14 -31.17
CA ASP A 280 -13.41 -34.78 -32.48
C ASP A 280 -14.17 -33.92 -33.50
N TYR A 281 -15.11 -33.11 -33.01
CA TYR A 281 -15.80 -32.04 -33.72
C TYR A 281 -15.83 -30.78 -32.85
N ALA A 282 -16.26 -29.65 -33.40
CA ALA A 282 -16.64 -28.47 -32.62
C ALA A 282 -18.17 -28.32 -32.57
N ARG A 283 -18.72 -27.84 -31.44
CA ARG A 283 -20.15 -27.51 -31.29
C ARG A 283 -20.34 -26.26 -30.45
N THR A 284 -21.30 -25.43 -30.86
CA THR A 284 -21.94 -24.44 -29.99
C THR A 284 -22.95 -25.16 -29.11
N LEU A 285 -22.79 -25.08 -27.78
CA LEU A 285 -23.76 -25.58 -26.80
C LEU A 285 -24.75 -24.48 -26.39
N VAL A 286 -24.28 -23.22 -26.33
CA VAL A 286 -25.09 -22.03 -26.10
C VAL A 286 -24.66 -20.95 -27.06
N ASP A 287 -25.58 -20.38 -27.84
CA ASP A 287 -25.30 -19.16 -28.61
C ASP A 287 -25.48 -17.94 -27.70
N ILE A 288 -24.54 -16.99 -27.79
CA ILE A 288 -24.51 -15.78 -26.96
C ILE A 288 -25.79 -14.94 -27.10
N SER A 289 -26.49 -15.00 -28.24
CA SER A 289 -27.74 -14.27 -28.48
C SER A 289 -28.98 -14.92 -27.85
N THR A 290 -28.85 -16.08 -27.18
CA THR A 290 -29.99 -16.72 -26.50
C THR A 290 -30.37 -15.99 -25.20
N PRO A 291 -31.66 -15.86 -24.86
CA PRO A 291 -32.07 -15.28 -23.58
C PRO A 291 -31.51 -16.06 -22.40
N ASN A 292 -30.98 -15.35 -21.39
CA ASN A 292 -30.30 -15.95 -20.23
C ASN A 292 -29.11 -16.85 -20.59
N SER A 293 -28.42 -16.60 -21.71
CA SER A 293 -27.30 -17.42 -22.20
C SER A 293 -26.23 -17.71 -21.14
N ALA A 294 -25.93 -16.75 -20.25
CA ALA A 294 -25.00 -16.97 -19.14
C ALA A 294 -25.45 -18.06 -18.14
N ILE A 295 -26.73 -18.12 -17.78
CA ILE A 295 -27.29 -19.18 -16.92
C ILE A 295 -27.35 -20.51 -17.67
N GLN A 296 -27.67 -20.49 -18.97
CA GLN A 296 -27.62 -21.69 -19.81
C GLN A 296 -26.19 -22.25 -19.88
N ALA A 297 -25.17 -21.39 -20.03
CA ALA A 297 -23.77 -21.80 -20.07
C ALA A 297 -23.33 -22.47 -18.76
N GLN A 298 -23.68 -21.92 -17.59
CA GLN A 298 -23.43 -22.57 -16.29
C GLN A 298 -24.07 -23.98 -16.22
N ASN A 299 -25.33 -24.11 -16.67
CA ASN A 299 -26.03 -25.40 -16.68
C ASN A 299 -25.39 -26.41 -17.64
N TYR A 300 -24.92 -25.98 -18.80
CA TYR A 300 -24.18 -26.84 -19.73
C TYR A 300 -22.80 -27.22 -19.19
N VAL A 301 -22.04 -26.29 -18.58
CA VAL A 301 -20.78 -26.59 -17.89
C VAL A 301 -20.99 -27.66 -16.81
N ASN A 302 -22.03 -27.54 -16.00
CA ASN A 302 -22.40 -28.52 -14.97
C ASN A 302 -22.82 -29.89 -15.56
N THR A 303 -23.25 -29.94 -16.82
CA THR A 303 -23.71 -31.17 -17.50
C THR A 303 -22.80 -31.67 -18.64
N LEU A 304 -21.62 -31.07 -18.83
CA LEU A 304 -20.65 -31.53 -19.85
C LEU A 304 -20.42 -33.06 -19.74
N PRO A 305 -20.58 -33.82 -20.84
CA PRO A 305 -20.45 -35.27 -20.86
C PRO A 305 -18.99 -35.71 -20.86
N ASN A 306 -18.69 -36.87 -20.28
CA ASN A 306 -17.35 -37.45 -20.30
C ASN A 306 -16.87 -37.62 -21.76
N GLY A 307 -15.65 -37.15 -22.03
CA GLY A 307 -15.18 -36.84 -23.39
C GLY A 307 -15.22 -38.01 -24.39
N ILE A 308 -15.53 -37.66 -25.64
CA ILE A 308 -15.57 -38.56 -26.80
C ILE A 308 -14.15 -38.69 -27.40
N GLN A 309 -13.86 -39.85 -28.00
CA GLN A 309 -12.54 -40.20 -28.55
C GLN A 309 -11.95 -39.12 -29.47
N GLN A 310 -10.68 -38.77 -29.24
CA GLN A 310 -9.93 -37.86 -30.11
C GLN A 310 -9.90 -38.35 -31.57
N SER A 311 -10.44 -37.57 -32.48
CA SER A 311 -10.28 -37.76 -33.94
C SER A 311 -10.11 -36.45 -34.74
N GLY A 312 -9.78 -35.34 -34.08
CA GLY A 312 -9.00 -34.25 -34.70
C GLY A 312 -9.75 -33.00 -35.13
N ALA A 313 -10.65 -32.44 -34.32
CA ALA A 313 -11.08 -31.06 -34.52
C ALA A 313 -10.00 -30.08 -34.02
N SER A 314 -9.55 -29.17 -34.88
CA SER A 314 -8.66 -28.08 -34.45
C SER A 314 -9.46 -26.92 -33.82
N LEU A 315 -8.80 -26.15 -32.96
CA LEU A 315 -9.33 -24.91 -32.36
C LEU A 315 -9.93 -23.97 -33.43
N VAL A 316 -9.37 -23.94 -34.64
CA VAL A 316 -9.88 -23.20 -35.81
C VAL A 316 -11.35 -23.53 -36.10
N ALA A 317 -11.76 -24.80 -36.02
CA ALA A 317 -13.14 -25.20 -36.24
C ALA A 317 -14.09 -24.67 -35.15
N ALA A 318 -13.63 -24.60 -33.90
CA ALA A 318 -14.39 -24.00 -32.79
C ALA A 318 -14.55 -22.48 -32.96
N LEU A 319 -13.46 -21.78 -33.26
CA LEU A 319 -13.47 -20.33 -33.48
C LEU A 319 -14.36 -19.93 -34.67
N ARG A 320 -14.46 -20.78 -35.70
CA ARG A 320 -15.37 -20.59 -36.86
C ARG A 320 -16.86 -20.59 -36.53
N LEU A 321 -17.27 -21.24 -35.43
CA LEU A 321 -18.68 -21.22 -35.01
C LEU A 321 -19.08 -19.85 -34.44
N ILE A 322 -18.13 -19.08 -33.91
CA ILE A 322 -18.35 -17.71 -33.46
C ILE A 322 -18.46 -16.80 -34.70
N THR A 323 -19.71 -16.53 -35.08
CA THR A 323 -20.08 -15.74 -36.28
C THR A 323 -20.82 -14.45 -35.95
N THR A 324 -21.42 -14.34 -34.76
CA THR A 324 -22.03 -13.11 -34.26
C THR A 324 -20.94 -12.03 -34.07
N ARG A 325 -21.26 -10.77 -34.41
CA ARG A 325 -20.41 -9.64 -34.00
C ARG A 325 -20.52 -9.42 -32.50
N ALA A 326 -19.47 -8.85 -31.91
CA ALA A 326 -19.58 -8.14 -30.65
C ALA A 326 -20.69 -7.07 -30.73
N ARG A 327 -21.29 -6.74 -29.59
CA ARG A 327 -22.21 -5.60 -29.47
C ARG A 327 -21.46 -4.26 -29.55
N ASP A 328 -22.18 -3.17 -29.33
CA ASP A 328 -21.61 -1.82 -29.43
C ASP A 328 -20.52 -1.56 -28.36
N GLN A 329 -19.86 -0.41 -28.45
CA GLN A 329 -18.67 -0.07 -27.65
C GLN A 329 -18.90 0.02 -26.14
N ASN A 330 -20.15 -0.08 -25.65
CA ASN A 330 -20.46 -0.19 -24.23
C ASN A 330 -20.36 -1.64 -23.72
N TYR A 331 -20.32 -2.64 -24.60
CA TYR A 331 -20.12 -4.05 -24.24
C TYR A 331 -18.64 -4.41 -24.23
N LYS A 332 -18.22 -5.05 -23.13
CA LYS A 332 -16.92 -5.70 -23.03
C LYS A 332 -16.99 -7.10 -23.65
N SER A 333 -16.54 -7.22 -24.90
CA SER A 333 -16.68 -8.46 -25.69
C SER A 333 -15.39 -9.28 -25.75
N TYR A 334 -15.42 -10.50 -25.20
CA TYR A 334 -14.27 -11.40 -25.05
C TYR A 334 -14.51 -12.79 -25.66
N VAL A 335 -13.43 -13.43 -26.11
CA VAL A 335 -13.37 -14.86 -26.44
C VAL A 335 -12.30 -15.50 -25.57
N ALA A 336 -12.72 -16.17 -24.50
CA ALA A 336 -11.85 -16.88 -23.58
C ALA A 336 -11.68 -18.35 -24.02
N ILE A 337 -10.43 -18.79 -24.20
CA ILE A 337 -10.11 -20.10 -24.78
C ILE A 337 -9.37 -20.95 -23.74
N VAL A 338 -10.02 -21.96 -23.18
CA VAL A 338 -9.43 -22.88 -22.20
C VAL A 338 -8.95 -24.12 -22.94
N ALA A 339 -7.64 -24.26 -23.11
CA ALA A 339 -7.04 -25.37 -23.87
C ALA A 339 -5.60 -25.67 -23.41
N PRO A 340 -5.13 -26.92 -23.54
CA PRO A 340 -3.74 -27.27 -23.28
C PRO A 340 -2.80 -26.68 -24.34
N GLU A 341 -1.56 -26.46 -23.94
CA GLU A 341 -0.46 -25.90 -24.72
C GLU A 341 -0.34 -26.51 -26.14
N THR A 342 -0.48 -27.84 -26.24
CA THR A 342 -0.42 -28.63 -27.48
C THR A 342 -1.50 -28.25 -28.51
N THR A 343 -2.66 -27.77 -28.07
CA THR A 343 -3.77 -27.41 -28.97
C THR A 343 -3.44 -26.18 -29.81
N TYR A 344 -2.52 -25.32 -29.35
CA TYR A 344 -2.02 -24.17 -30.11
C TYR A 344 -0.88 -24.54 -31.08
N GLN A 345 -0.04 -25.52 -30.74
CA GLN A 345 1.17 -25.87 -31.50
C GLN A 345 0.88 -26.38 -32.94
N ASN A 346 -0.23 -27.07 -33.15
CA ASN A 346 -0.47 -27.85 -34.38
C ASN A 346 -0.95 -27.03 -35.59
N ASP A 347 -1.52 -25.83 -35.41
CA ASP A 347 -2.17 -25.07 -36.49
C ASP A 347 -2.08 -23.53 -36.32
N LEU A 348 -0.93 -23.04 -35.82
CA LEU A 348 -0.70 -21.63 -35.48
C LEU A 348 -1.11 -20.63 -36.58
N ALA A 349 -0.91 -20.98 -37.86
CA ALA A 349 -1.20 -20.11 -38.99
C ALA A 349 -2.72 -19.89 -39.19
N ASN A 350 -3.53 -20.96 -39.11
CA ASN A 350 -4.98 -20.82 -39.24
C ASN A 350 -5.61 -20.31 -37.94
N ILE A 351 -5.06 -20.65 -36.77
CA ILE A 351 -5.45 -20.05 -35.49
C ILE A 351 -5.28 -18.52 -35.57
N GLN A 352 -4.18 -18.02 -36.13
CA GLN A 352 -4.01 -16.57 -36.32
C GLN A 352 -5.04 -15.95 -37.26
N ASN A 353 -5.40 -16.63 -38.34
CA ASN A 353 -6.43 -16.14 -39.27
C ASN A 353 -7.78 -16.01 -38.58
N GLU A 354 -8.17 -16.98 -37.74
CA GLU A 354 -9.41 -16.89 -36.95
C GLU A 354 -9.32 -15.84 -35.83
N PHE A 355 -8.19 -15.70 -35.14
CA PHE A 355 -7.98 -14.61 -34.15
C PHE A 355 -8.12 -13.23 -34.80
N ASN A 356 -7.55 -13.04 -36.00
CA ASN A 356 -7.70 -11.80 -36.77
C ASN A 356 -9.16 -11.57 -37.21
N ARG A 357 -9.88 -12.61 -37.65
CA ARG A 357 -11.31 -12.51 -37.97
C ARG A 357 -12.16 -12.13 -36.75
N LEU A 358 -11.91 -12.75 -35.60
CA LEU A 358 -12.67 -12.47 -34.37
C LEU A 358 -12.38 -11.07 -33.81
N LYS A 359 -11.12 -10.59 -33.91
CA LYS A 359 -10.77 -9.18 -33.64
C LYS A 359 -11.51 -8.23 -34.59
N ALA A 360 -11.64 -8.57 -35.88
CA ALA A 360 -12.43 -7.80 -36.84
C ALA A 360 -13.96 -7.88 -36.64
N LEU A 361 -14.45 -8.84 -35.85
CA LEU A 361 -15.83 -8.90 -35.35
C LEU A 361 -16.03 -8.14 -34.02
N GLY A 362 -14.96 -7.55 -33.46
CA GLY A 362 -14.98 -6.73 -32.25
C GLY A 362 -14.59 -7.43 -30.94
N TYR A 363 -14.19 -8.71 -30.99
CA TYR A 363 -13.81 -9.44 -29.77
C TYR A 363 -12.34 -9.30 -29.39
N THR A 364 -12.09 -9.23 -28.09
CA THR A 364 -10.75 -9.40 -27.52
C THR A 364 -10.50 -10.88 -27.19
N ILE A 365 -9.43 -11.46 -27.73
CA ILE A 365 -9.09 -12.89 -27.59
C ILE A 365 -8.25 -13.09 -26.33
N VAL A 366 -8.61 -14.10 -25.52
CA VAL A 366 -8.03 -14.36 -24.19
C VAL A 366 -7.69 -15.85 -24.01
N PRO A 367 -6.47 -16.32 -24.35
CA PRO A 367 -6.05 -17.69 -24.12
C PRO A 367 -5.79 -17.98 -22.62
N PHE A 368 -6.44 -19.03 -22.12
CA PHE A 368 -6.11 -19.73 -20.87
C PHE A 368 -5.37 -21.01 -21.24
N VAL A 369 -4.03 -20.96 -21.15
CA VAL A 369 -3.14 -22.01 -21.65
C VAL A 369 -2.73 -22.93 -20.51
N VAL A 370 -3.10 -24.21 -20.58
CA VAL A 370 -2.62 -25.23 -19.63
C VAL A 370 -1.26 -25.75 -20.11
N LEU A 371 -0.19 -25.34 -19.43
CA LEU A 371 1.18 -25.73 -19.74
C LEU A 371 1.39 -27.24 -19.49
N ASN A 372 2.09 -27.93 -20.41
CA ASN A 372 2.29 -29.38 -20.30
C ASN A 372 3.75 -29.83 -20.52
N ASN A 373 4.70 -28.98 -20.09
CA ASN A 373 6.15 -29.19 -20.20
C ASN A 373 6.66 -29.39 -21.64
N ARG A 374 5.96 -28.80 -22.62
CA ARG A 374 6.42 -28.72 -24.01
C ARG A 374 6.92 -27.30 -24.30
N ASN A 375 7.45 -27.09 -25.49
CA ASN A 375 8.18 -25.87 -25.86
C ASN A 375 7.33 -24.91 -26.73
N LEU A 376 6.09 -24.61 -26.34
CA LEU A 376 5.34 -23.53 -27.00
C LEU A 376 6.01 -22.18 -26.76
N ASN A 377 6.26 -21.45 -27.85
CA ASN A 377 6.68 -20.06 -27.78
C ASN A 377 5.50 -19.16 -27.33
N LEU A 378 5.36 -18.99 -26.02
CA LEU A 378 4.33 -18.13 -25.42
C LEU A 378 4.39 -16.69 -25.94
N MET A 379 5.56 -16.14 -26.28
CA MET A 379 5.68 -14.79 -26.86
C MET A 379 5.02 -14.70 -28.24
N SER A 380 5.10 -15.74 -29.07
CA SER A 380 4.35 -15.76 -30.33
C SER A 380 2.84 -15.85 -30.10
N LEU A 381 2.36 -16.66 -29.15
CA LEU A 381 0.92 -16.75 -28.86
C LEU A 381 0.37 -15.44 -28.26
N GLN A 382 1.17 -14.74 -27.44
CA GLN A 382 0.84 -13.40 -26.91
C GLN A 382 0.69 -12.36 -28.03
N GLN A 383 1.60 -12.33 -29.01
CA GLN A 383 1.52 -11.44 -30.18
C GLN A 383 0.33 -11.80 -31.10
N GLN A 384 0.02 -13.08 -31.21
CA GLN A 384 -1.06 -13.61 -32.04
C GLN A 384 -2.46 -13.25 -31.51
N ALA A 385 -2.66 -13.38 -30.19
CA ALA A 385 -3.90 -13.06 -29.47
C ALA A 385 -4.15 -11.54 -29.36
N SER A 386 -4.25 -10.98 -28.16
CA SER A 386 -4.55 -9.55 -27.93
C SER A 386 -3.42 -8.81 -27.20
N GLY A 387 -2.21 -9.38 -27.16
CA GLY A 387 -1.06 -8.85 -26.41
C GLY A 387 -0.92 -9.47 -25.01
N TYR A 388 0.19 -9.14 -24.33
CA TYR A 388 0.61 -9.80 -23.08
C TYR A 388 -0.46 -9.75 -21.97
N ASN A 389 -1.23 -8.66 -21.92
CA ASN A 389 -2.29 -8.41 -20.94
C ASN A 389 -3.49 -9.38 -21.02
N TYR A 390 -3.55 -10.24 -22.04
CA TYR A 390 -4.71 -11.09 -22.33
C TYR A 390 -4.34 -12.57 -22.48
N LEU A 391 -3.23 -13.03 -21.90
CA LEU A 391 -2.85 -14.45 -21.89
C LEU A 391 -2.60 -14.92 -20.46
N TYR A 392 -3.32 -15.96 -20.04
CA TYR A 392 -3.24 -16.56 -18.71
C TYR A 392 -2.67 -17.98 -18.83
N SER A 393 -1.43 -18.17 -18.39
CA SER A 393 -0.79 -19.49 -18.31
C SER A 393 -1.05 -20.13 -16.93
N ILE A 394 -1.49 -21.38 -16.91
CA ILE A 394 -1.70 -22.18 -15.70
C ILE A 394 -1.01 -23.55 -15.85
N THR A 395 -0.53 -24.15 -14.76
CA THR A 395 0.12 -25.47 -14.77
C THR A 395 -0.89 -26.61 -14.62
N GLY A 396 -2.17 -26.31 -14.38
CA GLY A 396 -3.24 -27.30 -14.33
C GLY A 396 -4.62 -26.67 -14.07
N TYR A 397 -5.69 -27.37 -14.44
CA TYR A 397 -7.07 -26.87 -14.36
C TYR A 397 -7.52 -26.42 -12.96
N ASN A 398 -6.86 -26.87 -11.88
CA ASN A 398 -7.12 -26.40 -10.51
C ASN A 398 -6.86 -24.90 -10.33
N GLU A 399 -5.95 -24.31 -11.10
CA GLU A 399 -5.59 -22.89 -11.01
C GLU A 399 -6.55 -21.99 -11.81
N LEU A 400 -7.46 -22.57 -12.60
CA LEU A 400 -8.41 -21.83 -13.43
C LEU A 400 -9.34 -20.93 -12.61
N GLU A 401 -9.60 -21.25 -11.34
CA GLU A 401 -10.29 -20.36 -10.40
C GLU A 401 -9.50 -19.06 -10.17
N ALA A 402 -8.20 -19.16 -9.86
CA ALA A 402 -7.35 -18.01 -9.61
C ALA A 402 -7.09 -17.19 -10.89
N ALA A 403 -6.87 -17.89 -12.02
CA ALA A 403 -6.76 -17.26 -13.33
C ALA A 403 -8.07 -16.54 -13.74
N THR A 404 -9.25 -17.10 -13.41
CA THR A 404 -10.53 -16.40 -13.61
C THR A 404 -10.66 -15.20 -12.70
N LYS A 405 -10.35 -15.32 -11.39
CA LYS A 405 -10.41 -14.18 -10.47
C LYS A 405 -9.54 -13.03 -10.96
N ASN A 406 -8.39 -13.31 -11.59
CA ASN A 406 -7.59 -12.32 -12.30
C ASN A 406 -8.26 -11.84 -13.60
N PHE A 407 -8.76 -12.70 -14.48
CA PHE A 407 -9.42 -12.24 -15.72
C PHE A 407 -10.66 -11.36 -15.47
N THR A 408 -11.56 -11.77 -14.59
CA THR A 408 -12.77 -11.02 -14.22
C THR A 408 -12.39 -9.63 -13.70
N ARG A 409 -11.44 -9.59 -12.76
CA ARG A 409 -10.83 -8.39 -12.18
C ARG A 409 -10.16 -7.49 -13.21
N ASP A 410 -9.16 -8.02 -13.90
CA ASP A 410 -8.24 -7.28 -14.75
C ASP A 410 -8.94 -6.78 -16.03
N ARG A 411 -10.05 -7.42 -16.46
CA ARG A 411 -10.67 -7.23 -17.79
C ARG A 411 -12.18 -7.02 -17.77
N LEU A 412 -12.97 -7.82 -17.05
CA LEU A 412 -14.45 -7.70 -17.06
C LEU A 412 -14.95 -6.51 -16.21
N CYS A 413 -14.42 -6.30 -15.00
CA CYS A 413 -14.81 -5.20 -14.13
C CYS A 413 -14.51 -3.81 -14.73
N TYR A 414 -15.47 -2.88 -14.68
CA TYR A 414 -15.27 -1.44 -14.93
C TYR A 414 -14.62 -0.72 -13.74
N GLY A 415 -14.81 -1.25 -12.52
CA GLY A 415 -14.35 -0.64 -11.26
C GLY A 415 -13.27 -1.43 -10.51
N TYR A 416 -12.54 -2.34 -11.16
CA TYR A 416 -11.47 -3.11 -10.53
C TYR A 416 -10.20 -3.03 -11.41
N VAL A 417 -9.06 -2.74 -10.78
CA VAL A 417 -7.72 -2.68 -11.40
C VAL A 417 -6.91 -3.88 -10.92
N ALA A 418 -6.00 -4.36 -11.78
CA ALA A 418 -5.38 -5.68 -11.70
C ALA A 418 -4.25 -5.87 -10.65
N PRO A 419 -4.49 -6.58 -9.55
CA PRO A 419 -3.09 -8.11 -8.95
C PRO A 419 -2.23 -8.85 -9.98
N THR A 420 -1.59 -8.16 -10.93
CA THR A 420 -0.26 -8.60 -11.43
C THR A 420 0.82 -7.65 -10.89
N PRO A 421 2.11 -8.08 -10.78
CA PRO A 421 2.83 -7.83 -9.53
C PRO A 421 3.41 -6.42 -9.30
N SER A 422 3.17 -5.90 -8.09
CA SER A 422 3.88 -4.79 -7.42
C SER A 422 3.63 -3.36 -7.96
N PRO A 423 3.50 -2.35 -7.08
CA PRO A 423 2.60 -2.30 -5.92
C PRO A 423 1.66 -1.06 -5.98
N SER A 424 0.81 -0.90 -4.94
CA SER A 424 -0.19 0.17 -4.75
C SER A 424 -1.37 0.23 -5.75
N GLY A 425 -2.58 0.04 -5.21
CA GLY A 425 -3.63 1.05 -5.38
C GLY A 425 -3.60 1.93 -4.12
N GLY A 426 -3.69 3.25 -4.26
CA GLY A 426 -3.49 4.18 -3.16
C GLY A 426 -4.79 4.55 -2.45
N LEU A 427 -4.71 5.29 -1.35
CA LEU A 427 -5.87 5.97 -0.75
C LEU A 427 -6.34 7.18 -1.60
N CYS A 428 -5.91 7.28 -2.85
CA CYS A 428 -5.75 8.53 -3.60
C CYS A 428 -6.29 8.51 -5.03
N ASP A 429 -6.84 7.38 -5.47
CA ASP A 429 -7.20 7.14 -6.87
C ASP A 429 -8.32 8.09 -7.40
N ASN A 430 -9.01 8.81 -6.50
CA ASN A 430 -10.02 9.83 -6.82
C ASN A 430 -9.48 11.28 -6.86
N SER A 431 -8.16 11.49 -6.92
CA SER A 431 -7.51 12.82 -7.01
C SER A 431 -7.77 13.52 -8.36
N GLY A 432 -8.94 14.16 -8.50
CA GLY A 432 -9.37 14.83 -9.72
C GLY A 432 -8.55 16.08 -10.05
N HIS A 433 -7.64 15.96 -11.03
CA HIS A 433 -6.61 16.94 -11.40
C HIS A 433 -5.61 17.27 -10.28
N ARG A 434 -4.56 16.46 -10.19
CA ARG A 434 -3.34 16.76 -9.42
C ARG A 434 -2.67 18.02 -9.94
N GLN A 435 -2.93 19.14 -9.29
CA GLN A 435 -2.05 20.30 -9.36
C GLN A 435 -0.87 20.04 -8.43
N ASN A 436 0.34 20.27 -8.93
CA ASN A 436 1.55 20.35 -8.11
C ASN A 436 2.04 19.07 -7.40
N GLY A 437 1.56 17.88 -7.82
CA GLY A 437 2.05 16.58 -7.29
C GLY A 437 1.47 16.19 -5.93
N MET A 438 0.53 16.97 -5.40
CA MET A 438 -0.23 16.66 -4.18
C MET A 438 -1.73 16.89 -4.42
N ASP A 439 -2.60 16.15 -3.74
CA ASP A 439 -4.02 16.46 -3.65
C ASP A 439 -4.57 16.13 -2.25
N VAL A 440 -5.81 16.53 -1.96
CA VAL A 440 -6.55 16.16 -0.75
C VAL A 440 -7.96 15.73 -1.12
N VAL A 441 -8.37 14.55 -0.64
CA VAL A 441 -9.66 13.90 -0.92
C VAL A 441 -10.39 13.59 0.40
N PRO A 442 -11.73 13.41 0.40
CA PRO A 442 -12.46 13.09 1.64
C PRO A 442 -12.08 11.68 2.12
N HIS A 443 -12.05 11.47 3.43
CA HIS A 443 -11.96 10.11 3.95
C HIS A 443 -13.26 9.35 3.62
N PRO A 444 -13.21 8.10 3.10
CA PRO A 444 -14.36 7.45 2.48
C PRO A 444 -15.50 7.07 3.45
N SER A 445 -15.22 7.06 4.75
CA SER A 445 -16.13 6.58 5.80
C SER A 445 -16.16 7.44 7.06
N ASP A 446 -15.48 8.59 7.09
CA ASP A 446 -15.33 9.38 8.32
C ASP A 446 -15.32 10.89 8.01
N CYS A 447 -16.10 11.67 8.75
CA CYS A 447 -16.32 13.08 8.45
C CYS A 447 -15.29 13.99 9.12
N ASP A 448 -14.66 13.54 10.22
CA ASP A 448 -13.59 14.25 10.90
C ASP A 448 -12.20 13.96 10.31
N LYS A 449 -12.14 13.27 9.16
CA LYS A 449 -10.89 12.91 8.48
C LYS A 449 -10.89 13.27 6.99
N TYR A 450 -9.68 13.44 6.46
CA TYR A 450 -9.39 13.57 5.04
C TYR A 450 -8.14 12.75 4.70
N ILE A 451 -7.87 12.56 3.41
CA ILE A 451 -6.66 11.88 2.93
C ILE A 451 -5.83 12.89 2.16
N GLN A 452 -4.56 13.01 2.54
CA GLN A 452 -3.56 13.82 1.86
C GLN A 452 -2.73 12.91 0.95
N CYS A 453 -2.67 13.24 -0.33
CA CYS A 453 -2.17 12.39 -1.40
C CYS A 453 -0.93 12.99 -2.06
N TYR A 454 0.10 12.18 -2.23
CA TYR A 454 1.40 12.55 -2.81
C TYR A 454 1.74 11.60 -3.96
N TYR A 455 2.37 12.12 -5.02
CA TYR A 455 2.80 11.29 -6.16
C TYR A 455 4.31 11.02 -6.13
N ASN A 456 4.68 9.74 -5.98
CA ASN A 456 6.07 9.30 -5.91
C ASN A 456 6.69 9.19 -7.30
N ASN A 457 7.61 10.09 -7.65
CA ASN A 457 8.28 10.05 -8.96
C ASN A 457 9.29 8.90 -9.14
N ILE A 458 9.73 8.24 -8.06
CA ILE A 458 10.73 7.16 -8.09
C ILE A 458 10.08 5.79 -8.25
N THR A 459 8.97 5.55 -7.55
CA THR A 459 8.19 4.31 -7.63
C THR A 459 7.04 4.40 -8.64
N MET A 460 6.69 5.61 -9.09
CA MET A 460 5.54 5.96 -9.94
C MET A 460 4.16 5.75 -9.30
N LEU A 461 4.09 5.78 -7.96
CA LEU A 461 2.93 5.37 -7.16
C LEU A 461 2.28 6.53 -6.40
N ASP A 462 1.00 6.37 -6.06
CA ASP A 462 0.25 7.31 -5.24
C ASP A 462 0.20 6.91 -3.77
N ILE A 463 0.67 7.81 -2.91
CA ILE A 463 0.87 7.57 -1.49
C ILE A 463 -0.07 8.48 -0.72
N GLY A 464 -1.00 7.88 0.02
CA GLY A 464 -2.02 8.58 0.79
C GLY A 464 -1.83 8.45 2.29
N VAL A 465 -1.97 9.58 2.99
CA VAL A 465 -1.84 9.69 4.43
C VAL A 465 -3.17 10.19 4.99
N VAL A 466 -3.80 9.42 5.88
CA VAL A 466 -5.01 9.85 6.59
C VAL A 466 -4.64 10.96 7.57
N ARG A 467 -5.43 12.04 7.55
CA ARG A 467 -5.29 13.22 8.41
C ARG A 467 -6.61 13.49 9.13
N ASN A 468 -6.53 13.86 10.40
CA ASN A 468 -7.70 14.27 11.17
C ASN A 468 -7.90 15.79 11.04
N CYS A 469 -9.15 16.23 11.04
CA CYS A 469 -9.51 17.63 11.23
C CYS A 469 -9.22 18.07 12.69
N PRO A 470 -9.10 19.38 12.96
CA PRO A 470 -9.12 19.91 14.32
C PRO A 470 -10.37 19.43 15.07
N MET A 471 -10.20 19.08 16.34
CA MET A 471 -11.23 18.46 17.17
C MET A 471 -12.54 19.24 17.14
N GLY A 472 -13.61 18.60 16.65
CA GLY A 472 -14.94 19.20 16.50
C GLY A 472 -15.27 19.80 15.13
N LEU A 473 -14.43 19.62 14.10
CA LEU A 473 -14.69 20.05 12.72
C LEU A 473 -14.83 18.87 11.75
N HIS A 474 -15.54 19.07 10.64
CA HIS A 474 -15.65 18.12 9.53
C HIS A 474 -14.94 18.61 8.26
N TRP A 475 -14.46 17.69 7.43
CA TRP A 475 -13.79 18.01 6.16
C TRP A 475 -14.76 18.51 5.07
N ASN A 476 -14.43 19.65 4.44
CA ASN A 476 -15.21 20.23 3.35
C ASN A 476 -14.44 20.18 2.01
N GLN A 477 -14.65 19.10 1.24
CA GLN A 477 -13.96 18.90 -0.06
C GLN A 477 -14.05 20.11 -1.03
N PRO A 478 -15.20 20.79 -1.22
CA PRO A 478 -15.28 21.94 -2.13
C PRO A 478 -14.40 23.15 -1.75
N SER A 479 -14.01 23.28 -0.47
CA SER A 479 -13.14 24.36 0.01
C SER A 479 -11.78 23.88 0.51
N LYS A 480 -11.50 22.56 0.44
CA LYS A 480 -10.26 21.88 0.88
C LYS A 480 -9.81 22.32 2.28
N THR A 481 -10.75 22.43 3.22
CA THR A 481 -10.50 22.79 4.63
C THR A 481 -11.51 22.12 5.56
N CYS A 482 -11.17 22.04 6.85
CA CYS A 482 -12.10 21.64 7.90
C CYS A 482 -13.00 22.82 8.31
N LEU A 483 -14.31 22.59 8.46
CA LEU A 483 -15.31 23.59 8.84
C LEU A 483 -16.22 23.06 9.97
N ASN A 484 -17.00 23.96 10.57
CA ASN A 484 -18.01 23.56 11.56
C ASN A 484 -19.01 22.57 10.94
N THR A 485 -19.45 21.56 11.69
CA THR A 485 -20.28 20.46 11.16
C THR A 485 -21.59 20.93 10.51
N THR A 486 -22.19 22.02 11.01
CA THR A 486 -23.38 22.65 10.39
C THR A 486 -23.14 23.21 8.98
N GLN A 487 -21.88 23.48 8.61
CA GLN A 487 -21.46 24.00 7.32
C GLN A 487 -21.02 22.89 6.35
N VAL A 488 -20.97 21.63 6.80
CA VAL A 488 -20.46 20.49 6.02
C VAL A 488 -21.56 19.46 5.79
N ARG A 489 -21.99 19.30 4.54
CA ARG A 489 -22.93 18.24 4.13
C ARG A 489 -22.22 16.88 4.01
N CYS A 490 -21.62 16.39 5.08
CA CYS A 490 -21.05 15.04 5.10
C CYS A 490 -22.19 14.00 4.98
N THR A 491 -22.11 13.11 4.00
CA THR A 491 -23.09 12.02 3.78
C THR A 491 -22.77 10.75 4.56
N LYS A 492 -21.60 10.70 5.19
CA LYS A 492 -21.10 9.60 6.04
C LYS A 492 -21.08 9.96 7.54
N ASP A 493 -21.82 11.00 7.92
CA ASP A 493 -21.93 11.42 9.32
C ASP A 493 -22.65 10.33 10.10
N ARG A 494 -21.98 9.75 11.10
CA ARG A 494 -22.48 8.62 11.88
C ARG A 494 -23.85 8.91 12.50
N CYS A 495 -24.08 10.15 12.91
CA CYS A 495 -25.35 10.59 13.50
C CYS A 495 -26.56 10.44 12.58
N ARG A 496 -26.38 10.17 11.28
CA ARG A 496 -27.48 9.91 10.32
C ARG A 496 -28.12 8.53 10.45
N GLU A 497 -27.36 7.54 10.92
CA GLU A 497 -27.78 6.13 11.00
C GLU A 497 -27.79 5.62 12.45
N ASP A 498 -26.95 6.18 13.31
CA ASP A 498 -26.80 5.86 14.73
C ASP A 498 -26.99 7.13 15.57
N CYS A 499 -28.01 7.18 16.42
CA CYS A 499 -28.33 8.36 17.24
C CYS A 499 -27.54 8.44 18.56
N GLU A 500 -26.69 7.47 18.89
CA GLU A 500 -25.99 7.42 20.16
C GLU A 500 -24.70 8.28 20.17
N PRO A 501 -24.49 9.15 21.18
CA PRO A 501 -23.26 9.93 21.31
C PRO A 501 -22.02 9.04 21.43
N PHE A 502 -20.97 9.39 20.67
CA PHE A 502 -19.77 8.56 20.50
C PHE A 502 -18.47 9.33 20.72
N LYS A 503 -17.47 8.64 21.28
CA LYS A 503 -16.18 9.24 21.64
C LYS A 503 -15.41 9.76 20.42
N MET A 504 -14.76 10.92 20.55
CA MET A 504 -13.78 11.40 19.56
C MET A 504 -12.47 10.61 19.66
N GLU A 505 -11.85 10.34 18.52
CA GLU A 505 -10.57 9.64 18.47
C GLU A 505 -9.43 10.51 19.00
N GLY A 506 -8.50 9.92 19.77
CA GLY A 506 -7.37 10.61 20.39
C GLY A 506 -7.69 11.44 21.66
N ALA A 507 -8.97 11.73 21.94
CA ALA A 507 -9.40 12.43 23.14
C ALA A 507 -9.89 11.47 24.24
N CYS A 508 -9.72 11.83 25.51
CA CYS A 508 -10.32 11.10 26.64
C CYS A 508 -11.71 11.66 27.01
N GLY A 509 -11.90 12.98 26.97
CA GLY A 509 -13.10 13.69 27.45
C GLY A 509 -13.97 14.33 26.36
N ALA A 510 -13.50 14.40 25.12
CA ALA A 510 -14.26 14.95 24.00
C ALA A 510 -15.13 13.89 23.30
N PHE A 511 -16.31 14.28 22.81
CA PHE A 511 -17.25 13.38 22.16
C PHE A 511 -18.14 14.09 21.14
N TRP A 512 -18.64 13.31 20.19
CA TRP A 512 -19.67 13.69 19.23
C TRP A 512 -21.05 13.35 19.80
N ASP A 513 -21.96 14.34 19.79
CA ASP A 513 -23.35 14.23 20.22
C ASP A 513 -24.27 14.40 19.01
N CYS A 514 -25.37 13.66 18.93
CA CYS A 514 -26.14 13.50 17.70
C CYS A 514 -27.40 14.38 17.66
N GLU A 515 -27.20 15.67 17.37
CA GLU A 515 -28.30 16.62 17.21
C GLU A 515 -28.88 16.58 15.78
N ASN A 516 -30.13 16.14 15.64
CA ASN A 516 -30.90 16.18 14.38
C ASN A 516 -30.21 15.49 13.17
N GLY A 517 -29.44 14.43 13.41
CA GLY A 517 -28.75 13.69 12.35
C GLY A 517 -27.38 14.26 11.94
N VAL A 518 -26.80 15.15 12.75
CA VAL A 518 -25.49 15.77 12.53
C VAL A 518 -24.65 15.62 13.80
N SER A 519 -23.36 15.27 13.64
CA SER A 519 -22.41 15.24 14.76
C SER A 519 -22.14 16.67 15.28
N VAL A 520 -22.40 16.92 16.56
CA VAL A 520 -22.13 18.18 17.27
C VAL A 520 -21.09 17.94 18.35
N PRO A 521 -20.01 18.74 18.42
CA PRO A 521 -18.89 18.44 19.31
C PRO A 521 -19.16 18.92 20.75
N LYS A 522 -18.93 18.02 21.71
CA LYS A 522 -19.13 18.26 23.16
C LYS A 522 -17.89 17.85 23.96
N CYS A 523 -17.87 18.26 25.22
CA CYS A 523 -16.82 17.98 26.20
C CYS A 523 -17.44 17.49 27.52
N CYS A 524 -16.83 16.47 28.13
CA CYS A 524 -17.09 16.14 29.53
C CYS A 524 -16.46 17.19 30.47
N PRO A 525 -16.93 17.29 31.73
CA PRO A 525 -16.30 18.13 32.74
C PRO A 525 -14.83 17.73 33.00
N PRO A 526 -13.97 18.62 33.51
CA PRO A 526 -12.58 18.30 33.85
C PRO A 526 -12.49 17.08 34.80
N SER A 527 -11.54 16.18 34.55
CA SER A 527 -11.41 14.86 35.22
C SER A 527 -12.55 13.86 34.94
N PHE A 528 -13.31 14.04 33.87
CA PHE A 528 -14.23 13.02 33.34
C PHE A 528 -13.85 12.62 31.91
N ALA A 529 -13.83 11.32 31.64
CA ALA A 529 -13.67 10.74 30.32
C ALA A 529 -15.04 10.35 29.74
N PHE A 530 -15.23 10.51 28.42
CA PHE A 530 -16.45 10.04 27.76
C PHE A 530 -16.39 8.54 27.47
N VAL A 531 -17.50 7.84 27.68
CA VAL A 531 -17.70 6.41 27.38
C VAL A 531 -18.99 6.26 26.55
N SER A 532 -18.89 5.82 25.30
CA SER A 532 -20.04 5.66 24.39
C SER A 532 -21.12 4.76 25.00
N GLY A 533 -22.39 5.16 24.89
CA GLY A 533 -23.53 4.47 25.51
C GLY A 533 -23.63 4.59 27.04
N VAL A 534 -22.73 5.33 27.71
CA VAL A 534 -22.72 5.53 29.18
C VAL A 534 -22.56 7.00 29.57
N GLY A 535 -22.00 7.84 28.69
CA GLY A 535 -21.78 9.26 28.92
C GLY A 535 -20.45 9.57 29.65
N CYS A 536 -20.40 10.70 30.33
CA CYS A 536 -19.21 11.17 31.05
C CYS A 536 -19.01 10.40 32.37
N GLN A 537 -17.87 9.71 32.49
CA GLN A 537 -17.47 8.92 33.66
C GLN A 537 -16.21 9.51 34.30
N LEU A 538 -16.10 9.43 35.62
CA LEU A 538 -15.00 10.02 36.38
C LEU A 538 -13.66 9.31 36.08
N ASP A 539 -12.68 10.04 35.53
CA ASP A 539 -11.31 9.55 35.37
C ASP A 539 -10.31 10.70 35.59
N PHE A 540 -9.67 10.70 36.76
CA PHE A 540 -8.66 11.69 37.15
C PHE A 540 -7.39 11.70 36.27
N ARG A 541 -7.22 10.72 35.38
CA ARG A 541 -6.14 10.70 34.38
C ARG A 541 -6.52 11.52 33.14
N CYS A 542 -7.81 11.78 32.92
CA CYS A 542 -8.28 12.56 31.80
C CYS A 542 -8.04 14.06 32.05
N LYS A 543 -7.12 14.64 31.26
CA LYS A 543 -6.62 16.01 31.41
C LYS A 543 -6.95 16.93 30.23
N ASP A 544 -7.82 16.50 29.32
CA ASP A 544 -8.18 17.24 28.11
C ASP A 544 -8.72 18.63 28.46
N MET A 545 -8.09 19.67 27.90
CA MET A 545 -8.62 21.05 27.94
C MET A 545 -9.67 21.26 26.83
N CYS A 546 -10.65 20.35 26.76
CA CYS A 546 -11.77 20.42 25.84
C CYS A 546 -12.68 21.61 26.23
N GLN A 547 -12.60 22.72 25.50
CA GLN A 547 -13.37 23.94 25.75
C GLN A 547 -14.31 24.24 24.57
N ALA A 548 -15.39 23.46 24.45
CA ALA A 548 -16.35 23.56 23.36
C ALA A 548 -16.89 24.98 23.12
N GLU A 549 -17.10 25.74 24.20
CA GLU A 549 -17.61 27.11 24.15
C GLU A 549 -16.69 28.11 23.41
N LYS A 550 -15.39 27.82 23.26
CA LYS A 550 -14.44 28.70 22.56
C LYS A 550 -14.34 28.46 21.05
N TRP A 551 -14.80 27.31 20.54
CA TRP A 551 -14.73 27.01 19.11
C TRP A 551 -15.63 27.91 18.25
N CYS A 552 -16.59 28.62 18.87
CA CYS A 552 -17.50 29.53 18.18
C CYS A 552 -16.90 30.90 17.81
N GLY A 553 -15.72 31.28 18.33
CA GLY A 553 -15.24 32.67 18.30
C GLY A 553 -13.98 32.99 17.51
N LEU A 554 -12.99 32.08 17.45
CA LEU A 554 -11.63 32.42 17.00
C LEU A 554 -11.53 32.63 15.48
N CYS A 555 -11.73 31.58 14.68
CA CYS A 555 -11.42 31.58 13.24
C CYS A 555 -12.54 32.15 12.34
N GLN A 556 -13.25 33.21 12.73
CA GLN A 556 -14.37 33.76 11.94
C GLN A 556 -13.96 34.59 10.70
N LYS A 557 -12.66 34.68 10.38
CA LYS A 557 -12.16 35.36 9.16
C LYS A 557 -11.53 34.35 8.21
N LYS A 558 -11.77 34.55 6.90
CA LYS A 558 -11.21 33.72 5.83
C LYS A 558 -9.69 34.01 5.69
N PRO A 559 -8.89 33.03 5.21
CA PRO A 559 -7.48 33.25 4.88
C PRO A 559 -7.28 34.43 3.91
N ASN A 560 -6.15 35.12 4.04
CA ASN A 560 -5.83 36.31 3.23
C ASN A 560 -5.04 35.95 1.97
N TRP A 561 -5.75 35.68 0.88
CA TRP A 561 -5.23 35.30 -0.45
C TRP A 561 -4.41 36.39 -1.20
N LEU A 562 -3.69 37.25 -0.48
CA LEU A 562 -2.90 38.37 -1.02
C LEU A 562 -1.46 38.40 -0.48
N VAL A 563 -1.06 37.42 0.34
CA VAL A 563 0.30 37.32 0.91
C VAL A 563 1.11 36.24 0.17
N ALA A 564 2.24 36.63 -0.41
CA ALA A 564 3.01 35.79 -1.36
C ALA A 564 3.67 34.54 -0.75
N SER A 565 3.68 34.38 0.58
CA SER A 565 4.10 33.14 1.25
C SER A 565 3.08 31.99 1.12
N GLY A 566 1.83 32.30 0.81
CA GLY A 566 0.74 31.35 0.64
C GLY A 566 0.50 30.91 -0.80
N TYR A 567 1.53 30.84 -1.66
CA TYR A 567 1.40 30.50 -3.07
C TYR A 567 2.52 29.57 -3.56
N ASP A 568 2.14 28.58 -4.37
CA ASP A 568 3.06 27.75 -5.18
C ASP A 568 2.93 28.11 -6.67
N VAL A 569 4.05 28.06 -7.39
CA VAL A 569 4.17 28.43 -8.82
C VAL A 569 4.36 27.18 -9.66
N GLN A 570 3.43 26.88 -10.58
CA GLN A 570 3.57 25.74 -11.50
C GLN A 570 3.02 26.00 -12.91
N LEU A 571 3.39 25.10 -13.82
CA LEU A 571 3.07 25.13 -15.24
C LEU A 571 1.80 24.34 -15.54
N ALA A 572 0.71 25.03 -15.87
CA ALA A 572 -0.48 24.41 -16.44
C ALA A 572 -0.49 24.65 -17.96
N ASN A 573 -0.53 23.58 -18.76
CA ASN A 573 -0.58 23.64 -20.23
C ASN A 573 0.50 24.53 -20.89
N GLY A 574 1.69 24.61 -20.28
CA GLY A 574 2.82 25.40 -20.78
C GLY A 574 2.81 26.89 -20.41
N VAL A 575 1.85 27.35 -19.59
CA VAL A 575 1.80 28.72 -19.05
C VAL A 575 1.97 28.68 -17.53
N LEU A 576 2.75 29.62 -16.98
CA LEU A 576 2.96 29.74 -15.54
C LEU A 576 1.71 30.31 -14.85
N GLY A 577 1.20 29.58 -13.88
CA GLY A 577 0.09 29.99 -13.01
C GLY A 577 0.52 30.03 -11.53
N TRP A 578 -0.12 30.91 -10.78
CA TRP A 578 0.03 31.01 -9.33
C TRP A 578 -1.17 30.31 -8.67
N LEU A 579 -0.92 29.33 -7.81
CA LEU A 579 -1.95 28.61 -7.07
C LEU A 579 -1.78 28.81 -5.57
N PRO A 580 -2.85 29.11 -4.81
CA PRO A 580 -2.73 29.32 -3.38
C PRO A 580 -2.40 27.99 -2.68
N ARG A 581 -1.41 28.05 -1.80
CA ARG A 581 -0.91 26.92 -1.00
C ARG A 581 -1.92 26.63 0.12
N PRO A 582 -2.47 25.41 0.24
CA PRO A 582 -3.41 25.09 1.30
C PRO A 582 -2.72 25.11 2.67
N CYS A 583 -3.47 25.51 3.70
CA CYS A 583 -2.98 25.59 5.08
C CYS A 583 -3.01 24.18 5.70
N PHE A 584 -1.87 23.59 6.03
CA PHE A 584 -1.82 22.27 6.66
C PHE A 584 -1.99 22.36 8.18
N TYR A 585 -2.47 21.28 8.80
CA TYR A 585 -2.75 21.21 10.24
C TYR A 585 -1.54 21.52 11.13
N GLU A 586 -0.34 21.16 10.67
CA GLU A 586 0.92 21.40 11.38
C GLU A 586 1.43 22.86 11.22
N ASP A 587 0.90 23.60 10.24
CA ASP A 587 1.23 25.01 9.97
C ASP A 587 0.18 26.01 10.52
N PHE A 588 -1.09 25.62 10.67
CA PHE A 588 -2.16 26.55 11.05
C PHE A 588 -2.08 26.99 12.53
N ASP A 589 -1.87 28.29 12.80
CA ASP A 589 -1.90 28.79 14.18
C ASP A 589 -3.33 29.17 14.60
N VAL A 590 -3.85 28.47 15.61
CA VAL A 590 -5.21 28.62 16.15
C VAL A 590 -5.40 29.90 16.99
N VAL A 591 -4.31 30.59 17.38
CA VAL A 591 -4.34 31.86 18.10
C VAL A 591 -4.38 33.04 17.12
N ASP A 592 -3.49 33.03 16.12
CA ASP A 592 -3.37 34.13 15.14
C ASP A 592 -4.31 33.96 13.92
N CYS A 593 -4.90 32.78 13.73
CA CYS A 593 -5.83 32.42 12.65
C CYS A 593 -5.24 32.55 11.22
N ASP A 594 -3.93 32.31 11.08
CA ASP A 594 -3.20 32.36 9.80
C ASP A 594 -2.27 31.14 9.66
N CYS A 595 -1.71 30.95 8.46
CA CYS A 595 -0.76 29.88 8.17
C CYS A 595 0.64 30.29 8.62
N SER A 596 1.23 29.55 9.56
CA SER A 596 2.66 29.65 9.84
C SER A 596 3.44 29.42 8.54
N ALA A 597 4.26 30.40 8.15
CA ALA A 597 5.45 30.04 7.36
C ALA A 597 6.27 29.04 8.21
N PRO A 598 6.88 28.01 7.60
CA PRO A 598 7.30 26.80 8.30
C PRO A 598 8.16 27.12 9.52
N ARG A 599 7.74 26.65 10.70
CA ARG A 599 8.47 26.84 11.96
C ARG A 599 9.77 26.05 11.92
N ASN A 600 10.83 26.69 11.44
CA ASN A 600 12.24 26.29 11.47
C ASN A 600 12.52 24.99 12.25
N GLN A 601 12.35 23.83 11.59
CA GLN A 601 12.95 22.61 12.11
C GLN A 601 14.45 22.69 11.79
N VAL A 602 15.19 23.32 12.70
CA VAL A 602 16.60 23.64 12.52
C VAL A 602 17.41 22.34 12.47
N CYS A 603 17.60 21.83 11.26
CA CYS A 603 18.69 20.92 10.93
C CYS A 603 19.99 21.65 11.31
N PRO A 604 20.78 21.17 12.29
CA PRO A 604 22.06 21.77 12.63
C PRO A 604 22.91 21.84 11.36
N ALA A 605 23.47 23.01 11.05
CA ALA A 605 24.38 23.10 9.92
C ALA A 605 25.72 22.48 10.33
N ASP A 606 26.20 21.51 9.55
CA ASP A 606 27.50 20.89 9.76
C ASP A 606 28.62 21.94 9.70
N ARG A 607 28.45 22.92 8.79
CA ARG A 607 29.22 24.16 8.74
C ARG A 607 28.31 25.31 8.31
N GLU A 608 28.31 26.40 9.07
CA GLU A 608 27.65 27.66 8.72
C GLU A 608 28.59 28.85 8.98
N TYR A 609 28.76 29.68 7.96
CA TYR A 609 29.67 30.82 7.94
C TYR A 609 28.89 32.07 7.58
N PHE A 610 28.73 32.96 8.56
CA PHE A 610 28.12 34.28 8.41
C PHE A 610 29.21 35.32 8.18
N PHE A 611 29.47 35.64 6.92
CA PHE A 611 30.55 36.54 6.48
C PHE A 611 30.27 38.02 6.77
N ASN A 612 29.07 38.34 7.26
CA ASN A 612 28.69 39.63 7.83
C ASN A 612 28.99 39.76 9.34
N ASP A 613 29.30 38.68 10.05
CA ASP A 613 29.82 38.77 11.42
C ASP A 613 31.31 39.14 11.40
N THR A 614 31.67 40.17 12.16
CA THR A 614 33.06 40.65 12.26
C THR A 614 34.02 39.62 12.87
N MET A 615 33.62 38.79 13.83
CA MET A 615 34.51 37.76 14.39
C MET A 615 34.76 36.63 13.38
N THR A 616 33.70 36.20 12.68
CA THR A 616 33.80 35.27 11.54
C THR A 616 34.69 35.84 10.45
N ALA A 617 34.45 37.06 9.99
CA ALA A 617 35.23 37.66 8.92
C ALA A 617 36.71 37.88 9.31
N MET A 618 37.02 38.30 10.56
CA MET A 618 38.41 38.41 11.02
C MET A 618 39.11 37.05 11.09
N SER A 619 38.50 36.05 11.72
CA SER A 619 39.08 34.70 11.86
C SER A 619 39.22 33.96 10.52
N VAL A 620 38.38 34.27 9.54
CA VAL A 620 38.52 33.83 8.15
C VAL A 620 39.67 34.55 7.44
N MET A 621 39.79 35.87 7.59
CA MET A 621 40.83 36.68 6.92
C MET A 621 42.25 36.44 7.46
N ASP A 622 42.39 36.07 8.73
CA ASP A 622 43.68 35.71 9.36
C ASP A 622 44.01 34.20 9.21
N ASN A 623 43.17 33.43 8.49
CA ASN A 623 43.23 31.96 8.40
C ASN A 623 43.25 31.24 9.77
N SER A 624 42.70 31.87 10.81
CA SER A 624 42.75 31.40 12.21
C SER A 624 41.57 30.48 12.60
N ARG A 625 40.75 30.05 11.63
CA ARG A 625 39.53 29.27 11.85
C ARG A 625 39.60 27.91 11.15
N ASP A 626 39.42 26.84 11.92
CA ASP A 626 39.58 25.47 11.42
C ASP A 626 38.64 25.14 10.24
N GLY A 627 39.27 24.76 9.13
CA GLY A 627 38.59 24.35 7.91
C GLY A 627 38.06 25.49 7.04
N ILE A 628 38.63 26.70 7.12
CA ILE A 628 38.42 27.74 6.10
C ILE A 628 39.71 28.54 5.86
N ARG A 629 40.04 28.79 4.58
CA ARG A 629 41.24 29.53 4.14
C ARG A 629 40.87 30.53 3.05
N VAL A 630 41.50 31.70 3.03
CA VAL A 630 41.23 32.73 2.01
C VAL A 630 42.48 33.28 1.32
N SER A 631 42.31 33.66 0.06
CA SER A 631 43.31 34.37 -0.74
C SER A 631 42.65 35.54 -1.47
N SER A 632 43.30 36.70 -1.45
CA SER A 632 42.91 37.90 -2.23
C SER A 632 41.47 38.39 -2.01
N VAL A 633 40.85 38.10 -0.86
CA VAL A 633 39.52 38.57 -0.45
C VAL A 633 39.65 39.89 0.33
N SER A 634 38.58 40.69 0.39
CA SER A 634 38.47 41.84 1.30
C SER A 634 37.13 41.84 2.03
N ASN A 635 37.07 42.39 3.25
CA ASN A 635 35.83 42.53 4.03
C ASN A 635 35.34 43.98 3.98
N ASN A 636 34.06 44.21 3.67
CA ASN A 636 33.45 45.55 3.68
C ASN A 636 32.62 45.85 4.95
N GLY A 637 32.60 44.93 5.92
CA GLY A 637 31.82 45.03 7.16
C GLY A 637 30.39 44.47 7.07
N MET A 638 29.92 44.13 5.86
CA MET A 638 28.63 43.48 5.62
C MET A 638 28.74 42.20 4.77
N ALA A 639 29.87 41.96 4.10
CA ALA A 639 30.15 40.81 3.25
C ALA A 639 31.65 40.68 2.96
N LEU A 640 32.07 39.49 2.52
CA LEU A 640 33.38 39.30 1.87
C LEU A 640 33.27 39.62 0.37
N ALA A 641 34.05 40.59 -0.10
CA ALA A 641 34.12 41.00 -1.49
C ALA A 641 35.22 40.23 -2.26
N LEU A 642 34.83 39.64 -3.39
CA LEU A 642 35.64 38.83 -4.28
C LEU A 642 35.95 39.56 -5.60
N ASN A 643 37.16 39.33 -6.10
CA ASN A 643 37.67 39.74 -7.40
C ASN A 643 38.22 38.51 -8.16
N ALA A 644 38.74 38.72 -9.37
CA ALA A 644 39.21 37.65 -10.25
C ALA A 644 40.42 36.81 -9.76
N LYS A 645 40.95 37.07 -8.56
CA LYS A 645 41.97 36.25 -7.89
C LYS A 645 41.50 35.72 -6.52
N SER A 646 40.27 36.03 -6.11
CA SER A 646 39.76 35.69 -4.79
C SER A 646 39.35 34.22 -4.71
N VAL A 647 39.79 33.56 -3.65
CA VAL A 647 39.41 32.18 -3.34
C VAL A 647 39.07 32.09 -1.85
N ILE A 648 37.94 31.47 -1.53
CA ILE A 648 37.60 31.03 -0.17
C ILE A 648 37.46 29.51 -0.23
N HIS A 649 38.45 28.79 0.31
CA HIS A 649 38.45 27.33 0.39
C HIS A 649 37.88 26.90 1.74
N VAL A 650 36.85 26.06 1.73
CA VAL A 650 36.21 25.48 2.92
C VAL A 650 36.52 24.00 2.97
N ASP A 651 37.18 23.54 4.04
CA ASP A 651 37.62 22.14 4.20
C ASP A 651 36.47 21.26 4.73
N MET A 652 36.16 20.19 4.01
CA MET A 652 35.12 19.23 4.37
C MET A 652 35.78 18.01 4.99
N ASN A 653 36.06 18.10 6.30
CA ASN A 653 36.86 17.17 7.12
C ASN A 653 36.51 15.67 6.93
N ARG A 654 37.08 15.03 5.89
CA ARG A 654 37.18 13.57 5.68
C ARG A 654 35.91 12.72 5.77
N MET A 655 34.75 13.30 5.97
CA MET A 655 33.47 12.65 5.70
C MET A 655 33.19 12.81 4.21
N ASP A 656 33.30 11.71 3.48
CA ASP A 656 32.48 11.57 2.28
C ASP A 656 31.02 11.84 2.69
N TYR A 657 30.27 12.52 1.83
CA TYR A 657 28.84 12.73 1.99
C TYR A 657 28.08 11.82 0.99
N PRO A 658 27.98 10.49 1.22
CA PRO A 658 27.20 9.60 0.37
C PRO A 658 25.72 9.71 0.72
N GLY A 659 25.08 10.82 0.33
CA GLY A 659 23.67 11.07 0.61
C GLY A 659 23.21 12.48 0.27
N SER A 660 22.01 12.82 0.72
CA SER A 660 21.35 14.10 0.45
C SER A 660 22.00 15.26 1.22
N TYR A 661 22.13 16.42 0.56
CA TYR A 661 22.70 17.63 1.15
C TYR A 661 22.04 18.91 0.63
N VAL A 662 22.04 19.94 1.46
CA VAL A 662 21.60 21.30 1.10
C VAL A 662 22.74 22.29 1.31
N ILE A 663 22.98 23.15 0.31
CA ILE A 663 23.92 24.27 0.36
C ILE A 663 23.12 25.58 0.23
N GLU A 664 23.20 26.45 1.24
CA GLU A 664 22.69 27.81 1.19
C GLU A 664 23.85 28.79 0.95
N PHE A 665 23.75 29.62 -0.08
CA PHE A 665 24.81 30.55 -0.48
C PHE A 665 24.22 31.93 -0.80
N VAL A 666 24.55 32.95 0.00
CA VAL A 666 24.05 34.32 -0.20
C VAL A 666 25.11 35.18 -0.86
N TYR A 667 24.81 35.66 -2.08
CA TYR A 667 25.77 36.38 -2.94
C TYR A 667 25.16 37.61 -3.63
N LYS A 668 26.02 38.51 -4.11
CA LYS A 668 25.68 39.72 -4.87
C LYS A 668 26.76 39.99 -5.91
N GLU A 669 26.43 39.95 -7.20
CA GLU A 669 27.34 40.35 -8.28
C GLU A 669 27.68 41.85 -8.23
N ASN A 670 28.91 42.21 -8.62
CA ASN A 670 29.40 43.59 -8.68
C ASN A 670 29.33 44.12 -10.13
N GLY A 671 28.19 44.69 -10.49
CA GLY A 671 27.81 45.01 -11.87
C GLY A 671 26.98 43.90 -12.51
N ALA A 672 26.58 44.08 -13.77
CA ALA A 672 25.89 43.04 -14.51
C ALA A 672 26.82 41.83 -14.74
N LEU A 673 26.29 40.62 -14.61
CA LEU A 673 27.02 39.39 -14.88
C LEU A 673 27.58 39.37 -16.31
N SER A 674 28.79 38.83 -16.46
CA SER A 674 29.43 38.63 -17.75
C SER A 674 28.65 37.62 -18.62
N PRO A 675 28.64 37.75 -19.97
CA PRO A 675 28.08 36.73 -20.86
C PRO A 675 28.85 35.40 -20.78
N TYR A 676 30.14 35.45 -20.47
CA TYR A 676 30.95 34.29 -20.11
C TYR A 676 30.72 33.93 -18.65
N SER A 677 30.42 32.66 -18.38
CA SER A 677 30.09 32.19 -17.03
C SER A 677 31.20 32.42 -16.00
N GLU A 678 30.80 32.94 -14.86
CA GLU A 678 31.61 33.08 -13.64
C GLU A 678 31.23 31.99 -12.63
N THR A 679 32.22 31.36 -11.99
CA THR A 679 32.01 30.31 -10.99
C THR A 679 31.76 30.89 -9.61
N LEU A 680 30.55 30.69 -9.10
CA LEU A 680 30.15 31.07 -7.75
C LEU A 680 30.88 30.20 -6.72
N PHE A 681 30.76 28.88 -6.86
CA PHE A 681 31.52 27.90 -6.07
C PHE A 681 31.64 26.54 -6.77
N SER A 682 32.61 25.73 -6.34
CA SER A 682 32.85 24.37 -6.85
C SER A 682 33.38 23.43 -5.76
N SER A 683 33.26 22.11 -5.93
CA SER A 683 33.67 21.11 -4.91
C SER A 683 35.17 20.78 -4.90
N GLY A 684 36.03 21.80 -4.97
CA GLY A 684 37.49 21.66 -4.90
C GLY A 684 38.19 21.54 -6.25
N VAL A 685 39.04 22.52 -6.59
CA VAL A 685 39.93 22.49 -7.77
C VAL A 685 40.92 21.30 -7.71
N SER A 686 41.22 20.81 -6.50
CA SER A 686 42.23 19.80 -6.22
C SER A 686 41.81 18.34 -6.46
N CYS A 687 40.55 18.06 -6.82
CA CYS A 687 40.04 16.69 -6.87
C CYS A 687 39.63 16.21 -8.27
N ASN A 688 40.49 15.36 -8.85
CA ASN A 688 40.25 14.59 -10.08
C ASN A 688 39.28 13.42 -9.85
N HIS A 689 38.09 13.70 -9.29
CA HIS A 689 37.10 12.69 -8.93
C HIS A 689 35.80 12.80 -9.73
N VAL A 690 35.12 11.66 -9.82
CA VAL A 690 33.85 11.50 -10.54
C VAL A 690 32.74 12.26 -9.79
N ASN A 691 31.90 12.99 -10.54
CA ASN A 691 30.74 13.74 -10.06
C ASN A 691 31.04 14.95 -9.15
N SER A 692 32.12 15.67 -9.48
CA SER A 692 32.40 17.03 -8.99
C SER A 692 31.25 18.01 -9.25
N LEU A 693 31.00 18.91 -8.30
CA LEU A 693 29.96 19.95 -8.38
C LEU A 693 30.55 21.29 -8.83
N LEU A 694 29.86 21.97 -9.74
CA LEU A 694 30.21 23.30 -10.26
C LEU A 694 28.97 24.19 -10.35
N VAL A 695 28.93 25.28 -9.57
CA VAL A 695 27.85 26.29 -9.60
C VAL A 695 28.36 27.58 -10.22
N SER A 696 27.64 28.15 -11.18
CA SER A 696 28.09 29.28 -11.98
C SER A 696 26.93 30.18 -12.42
N ALA A 697 27.25 31.42 -12.82
CA ALA A 697 26.28 32.41 -13.31
C ALA A 697 26.82 33.15 -14.53
N ASN A 698 25.94 33.56 -15.44
CA ASN A 698 26.24 34.49 -16.54
C ASN A 698 25.08 35.47 -16.74
N ASP A 699 25.15 36.34 -17.75
CA ASP A 699 24.09 37.31 -18.08
C ASP A 699 22.69 36.72 -18.32
N GLN A 700 22.58 35.42 -18.67
CA GLN A 700 21.31 34.73 -18.96
C GLN A 700 20.84 33.75 -17.86
N PHE A 701 21.75 33.06 -17.17
CA PHE A 701 21.41 31.95 -16.26
C PHE A 701 22.31 31.87 -15.02
N VAL A 702 21.74 31.44 -13.90
CA VAL A 702 22.47 30.79 -12.80
C VAL A 702 22.22 29.30 -12.89
N PHE A 703 23.26 28.48 -12.74
CA PHE A 703 23.18 27.06 -13.02
C PHE A 703 24.18 26.23 -12.22
N ALA A 704 23.87 24.95 -12.04
CA ALA A 704 24.70 23.96 -11.38
C ALA A 704 24.90 22.74 -12.27
N GLU A 705 26.13 22.26 -12.36
CA GLU A 705 26.55 21.07 -13.10
C GLU A 705 27.14 20.02 -12.15
N LEU A 706 26.83 18.75 -12.39
CA LEU A 706 27.63 17.61 -11.89
C LEU A 706 28.48 17.06 -13.04
N ARG A 707 29.78 16.82 -12.80
CA ARG A 707 30.76 16.52 -13.85
C ARG A 707 31.70 15.39 -13.45
N SER A 708 31.90 14.42 -14.35
CA SER A 708 32.91 13.36 -14.25
C SER A 708 34.06 13.59 -15.24
N SER A 709 35.05 12.70 -15.23
CA SER A 709 36.10 12.60 -16.25
C SER A 709 35.57 12.37 -17.68
N GLU A 710 34.34 11.88 -17.82
CA GLU A 710 33.69 11.60 -19.11
C GLU A 710 32.83 12.77 -19.61
N GLY A 711 32.57 13.78 -18.75
CA GLY A 711 31.82 14.98 -19.11
C GLY A 711 30.76 15.40 -18.09
N ARG A 712 29.82 16.23 -18.54
CA ARG A 712 28.72 16.77 -17.73
C ARG A 712 27.60 15.72 -17.58
N GLN A 713 27.37 15.27 -16.36
CA GLN A 713 26.43 14.20 -16.00
C GLN A 713 25.02 14.73 -15.69
N ALA A 714 24.93 15.93 -15.11
CA ALA A 714 23.66 16.63 -14.86
C ALA A 714 23.85 18.15 -14.99
N GLU A 715 22.78 18.86 -15.35
CA GLU A 715 22.72 20.33 -15.37
C GLU A 715 21.32 20.82 -14.96
N VAL A 716 21.27 21.74 -14.01
CA VAL A 716 20.05 22.50 -13.65
C VAL A 716 20.33 23.99 -13.79
N LYS A 717 19.39 24.76 -14.35
CA LYS A 717 19.56 26.19 -14.59
C LYS A 717 18.27 26.99 -14.39
N VAL A 718 18.44 28.19 -13.86
CA VAL A 718 17.40 29.21 -13.67
C VAL A 718 17.81 30.51 -14.39
N PRO A 719 16.87 31.30 -14.93
CA PRO A 719 17.20 32.55 -15.59
C PRO A 719 17.65 33.63 -14.60
N THR A 720 18.45 34.59 -15.09
CA THR A 720 18.86 35.79 -14.34
C THR A 720 17.95 36.99 -14.60
N THR A 721 17.23 37.00 -15.74
CA THR A 721 16.20 37.99 -16.07
C THR A 721 15.28 38.25 -14.88
N GLY A 722 15.07 39.51 -14.49
CA GLY A 722 14.17 39.87 -13.38
C GLY A 722 14.78 39.75 -11.97
N LEU A 723 15.92 39.09 -11.79
CA LEU A 723 16.73 39.25 -10.59
C LEU A 723 17.41 40.63 -10.62
N SER A 724 17.41 41.38 -9.52
CA SER A 724 18.07 42.70 -9.51
C SER A 724 19.59 42.56 -9.52
N VAL A 725 20.25 43.26 -10.44
CA VAL A 725 21.71 43.46 -10.44
C VAL A 725 22.12 44.27 -9.20
N ASN A 726 23.29 43.99 -8.62
CA ASN A 726 23.81 44.61 -7.39
C ASN A 726 22.94 44.39 -6.13
N GLU A 727 22.12 43.33 -6.09
CA GLU A 727 21.30 42.96 -4.92
C GLU A 727 21.66 41.55 -4.41
N PHE A 728 21.61 41.35 -3.08
CA PHE A 728 21.86 40.03 -2.49
C PHE A 728 20.77 39.02 -2.86
N LYS A 729 21.22 37.82 -3.20
CA LYS A 729 20.40 36.69 -3.62
C LYS A 729 20.73 35.48 -2.76
N LEU A 730 19.70 34.80 -2.24
CA LEU A 730 19.86 33.48 -1.66
C LEU A 730 19.82 32.43 -2.78
N LEU A 731 20.94 31.77 -3.01
CA LEU A 731 21.01 30.54 -3.78
C LEU A 731 20.85 29.36 -2.80
N THR A 732 19.95 28.44 -3.12
CA THR A 732 19.83 27.15 -2.42
C THR A 732 20.03 26.05 -3.45
N LEU A 733 21.05 25.22 -3.24
CA LEU A 733 21.26 24.00 -4.01
C LEU A 733 20.91 22.81 -3.11
N GLU A 734 20.09 21.89 -3.62
CA GLU A 734 19.78 20.62 -2.96
C GLU A 734 20.17 19.47 -3.88
N TYR A 735 20.82 18.46 -3.32
CA TYR A 735 20.98 17.15 -3.95
C TYR A 735 20.30 16.11 -3.06
N ASN A 736 19.44 15.27 -3.64
CA ASN A 736 18.62 14.34 -2.88
C ASN A 736 18.31 13.08 -3.71
N ASP A 737 18.89 11.94 -3.34
CA ASP A 737 18.65 10.58 -3.89
C ASP A 737 18.50 10.52 -5.43
N GLY A 738 19.41 11.17 -6.17
CA GLY A 738 19.40 11.23 -7.65
C GLY A 738 18.65 12.42 -8.28
N VAL A 739 18.20 13.41 -7.50
CA VAL A 739 17.68 14.69 -7.98
C VAL A 739 18.64 15.83 -7.59
N LEU A 740 18.84 16.79 -8.49
CA LEU A 740 19.61 18.02 -8.26
C LEU A 740 18.72 19.25 -8.52
N SER A 741 18.50 20.05 -7.48
CA SER A 741 17.60 21.20 -7.47
C SER A 741 18.34 22.50 -7.17
N LEU A 742 17.97 23.58 -7.86
CA LEU A 742 18.57 24.90 -7.75
C LEU A 742 17.49 25.97 -7.62
N SER A 743 17.51 26.69 -6.50
CA SER A 743 16.69 27.88 -6.22
C SER A 743 17.59 29.12 -6.18
N VAL A 744 17.16 30.24 -6.73
CA VAL A 744 17.78 31.56 -6.60
C VAL A 744 16.71 32.61 -6.32
N LYS A 745 16.82 33.29 -5.17
CA LYS A 745 15.85 34.27 -4.66
C LYS A 745 16.49 35.65 -4.49
N GLY A 746 16.11 36.62 -5.33
CA GLY A 746 16.33 38.05 -5.10
C GLY A 746 15.12 38.68 -4.37
N SER A 747 15.07 40.02 -4.25
CA SER A 747 13.95 40.69 -3.55
C SER A 747 12.65 40.70 -4.36
N LYS A 748 12.74 40.86 -5.69
CA LYS A 748 11.59 40.98 -6.60
C LYS A 748 11.12 39.67 -7.19
N GLN A 749 12.01 38.68 -7.27
CA GLN A 749 11.83 37.49 -8.09
C GLN A 749 12.61 36.32 -7.49
N GLN A 750 11.98 35.15 -7.53
CA GLN A 750 12.61 33.87 -7.24
C GLN A 750 12.48 32.96 -8.47
N TYR A 751 13.47 32.12 -8.69
CA TYR A 751 13.43 31.04 -9.67
C TYR A 751 13.86 29.74 -9.01
N ILE A 752 13.25 28.64 -9.42
CA ILE A 752 13.58 27.28 -8.99
C ILE A 752 13.55 26.37 -10.22
N ALA A 753 14.52 25.46 -10.32
CA ALA A 753 14.56 24.40 -11.32
C ALA A 753 15.12 23.12 -10.70
N GLN A 754 14.91 21.97 -11.35
CA GLN A 754 15.43 20.67 -10.93
C GLN A 754 15.79 19.79 -12.14
N THR A 755 16.68 18.82 -11.95
CA THR A 755 17.08 17.82 -12.95
C THR A 755 17.32 16.46 -12.29
N SER A 756 17.24 15.38 -13.06
CA SER A 756 17.81 14.09 -12.66
C SER A 756 19.34 14.14 -12.64
N ALA A 757 19.94 13.37 -11.74
CA ALA A 757 21.37 13.31 -11.48
C ALA A 757 21.83 11.87 -11.15
N PRO A 758 23.14 11.55 -11.25
CA PRO A 758 23.66 10.27 -10.79
C PRO A 758 23.39 10.03 -9.30
N ALA A 759 23.21 8.78 -8.90
CA ALA A 759 22.91 8.37 -7.51
C ALA A 759 24.07 8.54 -6.50
N LEU A 760 25.21 9.07 -6.93
CA LEU A 760 26.37 9.40 -6.09
C LEU A 760 26.97 10.74 -6.53
N ALA A 761 26.83 11.77 -5.70
CA ALA A 761 27.49 13.07 -5.87
C ALA A 761 28.18 13.46 -4.55
N CYS A 762 29.51 13.36 -4.49
CA CYS A 762 30.26 13.48 -3.23
C CYS A 762 30.90 14.85 -3.04
N LEU A 763 30.71 15.47 -1.87
CA LEU A 763 31.41 16.69 -1.43
C LEU A 763 32.70 16.38 -0.64
N SER A 764 33.52 15.45 -1.14
CA SER A 764 34.61 14.80 -0.37
C SER A 764 35.90 15.62 -0.22
N CYS A 765 35.99 16.81 -0.83
CA CYS A 765 37.27 17.54 -0.99
C CYS A 765 37.27 19.00 -0.53
N GLY A 766 36.12 19.55 -0.12
CA GLY A 766 35.97 20.97 0.17
C GLY A 766 35.01 21.72 -0.76
N ILE A 767 34.79 23.00 -0.48
CA ILE A 767 34.11 23.94 -1.39
C ILE A 767 35.00 25.16 -1.60
N ASP A 768 35.34 25.45 -2.86
CA ASP A 768 36.02 26.66 -3.30
C ASP A 768 35.01 27.69 -3.81
N ILE A 769 34.80 28.79 -3.08
CA ILE A 769 34.02 29.95 -3.54
C ILE A 769 34.94 30.87 -4.35
N GLY A 770 34.45 31.36 -5.49
CA GLY A 770 35.17 32.30 -6.37
C GLY A 770 36.23 31.67 -7.28
N ALA A 771 36.58 30.39 -7.10
CA ALA A 771 37.48 29.67 -7.98
C ALA A 771 36.74 28.65 -8.87
N GLY A 772 37.12 28.58 -10.15
CA GLY A 772 36.64 27.59 -11.10
C GLY A 772 37.76 27.11 -12.01
N VAL A 773 37.84 25.79 -12.25
CA VAL A 773 38.94 25.18 -13.03
C VAL A 773 38.86 25.49 -14.53
N ILE A 774 37.65 25.76 -15.03
CA ILE A 774 37.31 25.84 -16.47
C ILE A 774 36.64 27.18 -16.84
N LYS A 775 36.32 28.03 -15.85
CA LYS A 775 35.47 29.22 -15.98
C LYS A 775 36.03 30.39 -15.19
N ASN A 776 35.53 31.60 -15.44
CA ASN A 776 36.02 32.81 -14.80
C ASN A 776 35.74 32.81 -13.29
N SER A 777 36.63 33.40 -12.49
CA SER A 777 36.38 33.68 -11.07
C SER A 777 35.30 34.74 -10.87
N PHE A 778 34.34 34.46 -9.97
CA PHE A 778 33.22 35.34 -9.67
C PHE A 778 33.63 36.68 -9.04
N ARG A 779 32.97 37.76 -9.47
CA ARG A 779 33.19 39.13 -8.99
C ARG A 779 31.95 39.66 -8.29
N GLY A 780 32.03 39.81 -6.97
CA GLY A 780 30.87 40.13 -6.16
C GLY A 780 31.15 40.19 -4.67
N GLU A 781 30.10 40.05 -3.88
CA GLU A 781 30.13 39.95 -2.42
C GLU A 781 29.38 38.69 -1.98
N VAL A 782 29.83 38.05 -0.89
CA VAL A 782 29.23 36.86 -0.29
C VAL A 782 28.99 37.09 1.21
N GLN A 783 27.78 36.78 1.67
CA GLN A 783 27.33 36.99 3.05
C GLN A 783 27.16 35.71 3.86
N LYS A 784 26.80 34.59 3.21
CA LYS A 784 26.54 33.32 3.88
C LYS A 784 27.00 32.15 3.04
N LEU A 785 27.61 31.16 3.68
CA LEU A 785 27.59 29.76 3.26
C LEU A 785 27.06 28.91 4.41
N ALA A 786 26.06 28.07 4.18
CA ALA A 786 25.71 26.96 5.07
C ALA A 786 25.65 25.65 4.29
N ILE A 787 26.07 24.56 4.93
CA ILE A 787 26.02 23.20 4.41
C ILE A 787 25.31 22.33 5.45
N ARG A 788 24.32 21.54 5.02
CA ARG A 788 23.50 20.68 5.87
C ARG A 788 23.40 19.28 5.26
N SER A 789 23.91 18.26 5.95
CA SER A 789 23.69 16.86 5.63
C SER A 789 22.51 16.32 6.43
N CYS A 790 21.34 16.36 5.79
CA CYS A 790 20.13 15.74 6.29
C CYS A 790 19.43 15.11 5.09
N SER A 791 19.05 13.85 5.21
CA SER A 791 17.85 13.41 4.51
C SER A 791 16.70 14.23 5.08
N LEU A 792 16.01 15.01 4.23
CA LEU A 792 14.62 15.38 4.53
C LEU A 792 13.84 14.09 4.85
N PRO A 793 12.78 14.13 5.69
CA PRO A 793 11.87 13.00 5.84
C PRO A 793 11.46 12.58 4.43
N LYS A 794 11.68 11.29 4.07
CA LYS A 794 11.55 10.86 2.67
C LYS A 794 10.19 11.27 2.15
N LEU A 795 10.17 12.18 1.18
CA LEU A 795 8.99 12.52 0.39
C LEU A 795 8.73 11.31 -0.52
N TYR A 796 8.05 10.35 0.11
CA TYR A 796 7.32 9.25 -0.49
C TYR A 796 6.27 9.83 -1.44
#